data_AF-A0A9P8CBG6-F1
#
_entry.id   AF-A0A9P8CBG6-F1
#
_cell.length_a   1.000
_cell.length_b   1.000
_cell.length_c   1.000
_cell.angle_alpha   90.00
_cell.angle_beta   90.00
_cell.angle_gamma   90.00
#
_symmetry.space_group_name_H-M   'P 1'
#
loop_
_entity.id
_entity.type
_entity.pdbx_description
1 polymer ?
#
loop_
_entity_poly.entity_id
_entity_poly.type
_entity_poly.pdbx_seq_one_letter_code
_entity_poly.pdbx_strand_id
1 'polypeptide(L)'
;MDEKNSPAADPPGATSKEYSNELEHNENGNPLGHQNMEQNLAAKIRNPLVGIPRAKLMEMVETFAAEKGIDEVLLLKKGALVAQDPENYEDLTGEFALSPEEIRAIRDEVEHKWKQPKQLYLTIFTCSIGAAVQGWDQTGSNGANLSFPEVFGIGGTSNHDTLIVGLVNAAPYIASAFFGCWIADPLNHYFGRRGTIFFAGIFCFLPVLGSAFTQTWPELFICRLLLGIGMGSKGSTVPVYAAENSPPSIRGALVMSWQLWTAFGIMLGNAANLAFVHVGKNTWRLQLGSAIVPAIPLLILIYLCPESPRWYIKKNRYIDAFKSLKALRNDPILAARDLYFIYSQLQIESYNMGTSNYASRFKDLFFDPRIRRATMASFTVMIAQQMCGINIIAFYSSTIFANSGFSTYQALWASFGFGVINFLFAFPALYTIDTFGRRSLLLFTFPNMAWSLLAAGLCALIPTGNAQLALVAMFIYIFAMFYSPGEGPVPFAYSAEVFPLSHREIGMGWAVATCLFWAAVLTMFLPLMLDAMGTTGVFCFYAGTNIVALCMIYLFVPETKQRTLEQLDYIFATPTKEHIKYHNTKSVPYFVRRYIRWDKSATLEPLFSFEGADSDTDKGRKDALHANDLARAERNKNAAKGMPESSSLEGDAITHGGEKAL
;
A
#
# COMPACT_ATOMS: atom_id res chain seq x y z
N MET A 1 -48.40 -27.16 2.92
CA MET A 1 -47.64 -28.38 2.62
C MET A 1 -46.26 -28.16 3.16
N ASP A 2 -46.12 -28.65 4.37
CA ASP A 2 -45.05 -28.41 5.33
C ASP A 2 -43.79 -29.19 5.01
N GLU A 3 -42.61 -28.56 5.14
CA GLU A 3 -41.41 -29.31 5.55
C GLU A 3 -40.40 -28.42 6.31
N LYS A 4 -40.57 -28.44 7.63
CA LYS A 4 -39.57 -28.43 8.72
C LYS A 4 -38.24 -27.68 8.55
N ASN A 5 -38.17 -26.56 9.27
CA ASN A 5 -36.98 -26.10 10.01
C ASN A 5 -36.33 -27.27 10.80
N SER A 6 -35.05 -27.54 10.55
CA SER A 6 -34.15 -28.20 11.51
C SER A 6 -32.98 -27.25 11.80
N PRO A 7 -32.64 -26.99 13.06
CA PRO A 7 -31.44 -26.23 13.41
C PRO A 7 -30.20 -27.08 13.09
N ALA A 8 -29.23 -26.47 12.40
CA ALA A 8 -27.93 -27.08 12.14
C ALA A 8 -27.26 -27.43 13.49
N ALA A 9 -26.84 -28.69 13.61
CA ALA A 9 -26.18 -29.23 14.78
C ALA A 9 -24.80 -28.56 15.00
N ASP A 10 -24.51 -28.25 16.26
CA ASP A 10 -23.19 -27.83 16.73
C ASP A 10 -22.13 -28.91 16.40
N PRO A 11 -20.90 -28.53 15.99
CA PRO A 11 -19.82 -29.49 15.85
C PRO A 11 -19.41 -30.08 17.21
N PRO A 12 -19.13 -31.39 17.30
CA PRO A 12 -18.80 -32.06 18.56
C PRO A 12 -17.42 -31.63 19.09
N GLY A 13 -17.35 -31.49 20.41
CA GLY A 13 -16.21 -30.94 21.13
C GLY A 13 -14.95 -31.81 21.11
N ALA A 14 -13.83 -31.16 20.77
CA ALA A 14 -12.59 -31.28 21.52
C ALA A 14 -12.45 -29.99 22.35
N THR A 15 -12.29 -30.14 23.66
CA THR A 15 -12.48 -29.06 24.62
C THR A 15 -11.44 -27.96 24.52
N SER A 16 -11.93 -26.73 24.32
CA SER A 16 -11.24 -25.43 24.37
C SER A 16 -10.40 -25.14 25.62
N LYS A 17 -10.43 -26.02 26.63
CA LYS A 17 -9.55 -25.97 27.82
C LYS A 17 -8.19 -26.65 27.61
N GLU A 18 -8.08 -27.62 26.70
CA GLU A 18 -6.79 -28.26 26.41
C GLU A 18 -5.85 -27.32 25.64
N TYR A 19 -6.41 -26.52 24.74
CA TYR A 19 -5.66 -25.48 24.02
C TYR A 19 -5.14 -24.34 24.91
N SER A 20 -5.74 -24.11 26.09
CA SER A 20 -5.36 -23.03 27.00
C SER A 20 -4.43 -23.47 28.11
N ASN A 21 -4.58 -24.69 28.64
CA ASN A 21 -3.66 -25.23 29.64
C ASN A 21 -2.27 -25.60 29.08
N GLU A 22 -2.16 -25.92 27.79
CA GLU A 22 -0.88 -26.22 27.14
C GLU A 22 -0.06 -24.96 26.76
N LEU A 23 -0.62 -23.75 26.97
CA LEU A 23 0.07 -22.48 26.65
C LEU A 23 1.10 -22.05 27.68
N GLU A 24 1.11 -22.69 28.86
CA GLU A 24 1.98 -22.29 29.96
C GLU A 24 3.22 -23.17 30.10
N HIS A 25 3.31 -24.34 29.45
CA HIS A 25 4.32 -25.35 29.76
C HIS A 25 5.14 -25.81 28.53
N ASN A 26 6.44 -26.11 28.69
CA ASN A 26 7.30 -26.65 27.63
C ASN A 26 7.07 -28.17 27.38
N GLU A 27 7.79 -28.77 26.43
CA GLU A 27 7.68 -30.22 26.06
C GLU A 27 7.80 -31.21 27.23
N ASN A 28 8.32 -30.78 28.38
CA ASN A 28 8.47 -31.59 29.60
C ASN A 28 7.47 -31.21 30.72
N GLY A 29 6.49 -30.34 30.45
CA GLY A 29 5.51 -29.93 31.46
C GLY A 29 6.07 -28.93 32.49
N ASN A 30 7.03 -28.07 32.14
CA ASN A 30 7.51 -27.00 33.02
C ASN A 30 6.99 -25.62 32.60
N PRO A 31 6.60 -24.74 33.55
CA PRO A 31 6.12 -23.40 33.23
C PRO A 31 7.18 -22.54 32.52
N LEU A 32 6.79 -21.90 31.41
CA LEU A 32 7.65 -21.00 30.63
C LEU A 32 7.79 -19.65 31.35
N GLY A 33 9.03 -19.23 31.63
CA GLY A 33 9.31 -17.90 32.19
C GLY A 33 8.81 -16.77 31.27
N HIS A 34 8.39 -15.64 31.84
CA HIS A 34 7.77 -14.51 31.13
C HIS A 34 8.51 -14.05 29.86
N GLN A 35 9.84 -14.07 29.85
CA GLN A 35 10.67 -13.71 28.68
C GLN A 35 10.60 -14.75 27.54
N ASN A 36 10.58 -16.04 27.85
CA ASN A 36 10.38 -17.10 26.86
C ASN A 36 8.94 -17.13 26.34
N MET A 37 7.98 -16.65 27.12
CA MET A 37 6.57 -16.57 26.73
C MET A 37 6.38 -15.48 25.67
N GLU A 38 6.99 -14.30 25.83
CA GLU A 38 6.94 -13.22 24.81
C GLU A 38 7.65 -13.63 23.51
N GLN A 39 8.79 -14.32 23.60
CA GLN A 39 9.50 -14.84 22.43
C GLN A 39 8.72 -15.94 21.70
N ASN A 40 8.10 -16.88 22.44
CA ASN A 40 7.25 -17.92 21.86
C ASN A 40 5.94 -17.34 21.30
N LEU A 41 5.38 -16.30 21.91
CA LEU A 41 4.20 -15.61 21.41
C LEU A 41 4.54 -14.89 20.10
N ALA A 42 5.65 -14.14 20.06
CA ALA A 42 6.12 -13.48 18.85
C ALA A 42 6.46 -14.47 17.71
N ALA A 43 7.08 -15.61 18.03
CA ALA A 43 7.37 -16.67 17.05
C ALA A 43 6.08 -17.37 16.54
N LYS A 44 5.11 -17.64 17.43
CA LYS A 44 3.81 -18.26 17.09
C LYS A 44 2.85 -17.32 16.36
N ILE A 45 2.97 -16.00 16.53
CA ILE A 45 2.17 -15.03 15.76
C ILE A 45 2.79 -14.80 14.38
N ARG A 46 4.13 -14.76 14.27
CA ARG A 46 4.88 -14.64 13.00
C ARG A 46 4.61 -15.81 12.05
N ASN A 47 4.48 -17.02 12.60
CA ASN A 47 4.04 -18.19 11.88
C ASN A 47 3.10 -19.03 12.77
N PRO A 48 1.80 -19.13 12.41
CA PRO A 48 0.79 -19.90 13.16
C PRO A 48 1.19 -21.35 13.45
N LEU A 49 2.08 -21.88 12.60
CA LEU A 49 2.44 -23.29 12.55
C LEU A 49 3.68 -23.62 13.39
N VAL A 50 4.42 -22.60 13.87
CA VAL A 50 5.61 -22.79 14.70
C VAL A 50 5.22 -23.34 16.07
N GLY A 51 5.91 -24.40 16.50
CA GLY A 51 5.65 -25.07 17.78
C GLY A 51 4.49 -26.08 17.78
N ILE A 52 3.88 -26.36 16.62
CA ILE A 52 2.94 -27.49 16.48
C ILE A 52 3.73 -28.77 16.19
N PRO A 53 3.59 -29.85 16.97
CA PRO A 53 4.28 -31.11 16.69
C PRO A 53 3.97 -31.64 15.29
N ARG A 54 5.00 -32.16 14.60
CA ARG A 54 4.88 -32.62 13.20
C ARG A 54 3.73 -33.60 12.97
N ALA A 55 3.52 -34.55 13.89
CA ALA A 55 2.42 -35.52 13.79
C ALA A 55 1.04 -34.83 13.86
N LYS A 56 0.87 -33.87 14.78
CA LYS A 56 -0.36 -33.10 14.94
C LYS A 56 -0.62 -32.19 13.73
N LEU A 57 0.43 -31.59 13.18
CA LEU A 57 0.32 -30.79 11.96
C LEU A 57 -0.17 -31.62 10.77
N MET A 58 0.33 -32.86 10.61
CA MET A 58 -0.12 -33.77 9.55
C MET A 58 -1.59 -34.12 9.68
N GLU A 59 -2.04 -34.46 10.89
CA GLU A 59 -3.44 -34.75 11.17
C GLU A 59 -4.33 -33.53 10.88
N MET A 60 -3.94 -32.34 11.35
CA MET A 60 -4.68 -31.10 11.07
C MET A 60 -4.79 -30.81 9.57
N VAL A 61 -3.75 -31.08 8.78
CA VAL A 61 -3.76 -30.91 7.33
C VAL A 61 -4.65 -31.96 6.65
N GLU A 62 -4.65 -33.21 7.12
CA GLU A 62 -5.55 -34.26 6.62
C GLU A 62 -7.01 -33.92 6.91
N THR A 63 -7.33 -33.54 8.14
CA THR A 63 -8.68 -33.10 8.52
C THR A 63 -9.10 -31.91 7.67
N PHE A 64 -8.23 -30.92 7.49
CA PHE A 64 -8.49 -29.77 6.61
C PHE A 64 -8.75 -30.20 5.17
N ALA A 65 -7.93 -31.07 4.59
CA ALA A 65 -8.09 -31.52 3.22
C ALA A 65 -9.38 -32.33 3.03
N ALA A 66 -9.74 -33.17 4.00
CA ALA A 66 -10.98 -33.95 4.01
C ALA A 66 -12.21 -33.04 4.17
N GLU A 67 -12.20 -32.12 5.12
CA GLU A 67 -13.30 -31.17 5.35
C GLU A 67 -13.56 -30.25 4.16
N LYS A 68 -12.49 -29.85 3.46
CA LYS A 68 -12.57 -28.86 2.37
C LYS A 68 -12.56 -29.47 0.97
N GLY A 69 -12.49 -30.81 0.88
CA GLY A 69 -12.56 -31.56 -0.38
C GLY A 69 -11.36 -31.32 -1.30
N ILE A 70 -10.14 -31.29 -0.77
CA ILE A 70 -8.91 -31.14 -1.54
C ILE A 70 -8.22 -32.50 -1.69
N ASP A 71 -8.17 -33.02 -2.92
CA ASP A 71 -7.65 -34.37 -3.21
C ASP A 71 -6.11 -34.49 -3.06
N GLU A 72 -5.38 -33.37 -3.22
CA GLU A 72 -3.90 -33.33 -3.20
C GLU A 72 -3.33 -33.25 -1.77
N VAL A 73 -3.75 -34.17 -0.89
CA VAL A 73 -3.40 -34.18 0.53
C VAL A 73 -1.88 -34.24 0.78
N LEU A 74 -1.16 -35.08 0.03
CA LEU A 74 0.30 -35.21 0.18
C LEU A 74 1.02 -33.89 -0.13
N LEU A 75 0.56 -33.17 -1.15
CA LEU A 75 1.13 -31.88 -1.54
C LEU A 75 0.84 -30.82 -0.47
N LEU A 76 -0.36 -30.82 0.11
CA LEU A 76 -0.71 -29.95 1.23
C LEU A 76 0.15 -30.22 2.46
N LYS A 77 0.38 -31.49 2.80
CA LYS A 77 1.26 -31.88 3.92
C LYS A 77 2.69 -31.38 3.73
N LYS A 78 3.26 -31.57 2.53
CA LYS A 78 4.57 -31.02 2.17
C LYS A 78 4.58 -29.49 2.26
N GLY A 79 3.56 -28.83 1.70
CA GLY A 79 3.42 -27.38 1.73
C GLY A 79 3.30 -26.81 3.15
N ALA A 80 2.56 -27.49 4.04
CA ALA A 80 2.42 -27.10 5.44
C ALA A 80 3.72 -27.21 6.22
N LEU A 81 4.55 -28.22 5.95
CA LEU A 81 5.90 -28.35 6.53
C LEU A 81 6.82 -27.22 6.07
N VAL A 82 6.80 -26.90 4.76
CA VAL A 82 7.55 -25.77 4.21
C VAL A 82 7.06 -24.44 4.82
N ALA A 83 5.77 -24.32 5.09
CA ALA A 83 5.20 -23.16 5.75
C ALA A 83 5.64 -23.08 7.23
N GLN A 84 5.74 -24.22 7.93
CA GLN A 84 6.16 -24.32 9.33
C GLN A 84 7.64 -23.93 9.53
N ASP A 85 8.52 -24.47 8.69
CA ASP A 85 9.96 -24.16 8.72
C ASP A 85 10.46 -23.75 7.32
N PRO A 86 10.41 -22.44 6.99
CA PRO A 86 10.86 -21.91 5.72
C PRO A 86 12.37 -21.94 5.51
N GLU A 87 13.18 -22.26 6.53
CA GLU A 87 14.65 -22.24 6.48
C GLU A 87 15.24 -23.65 6.37
N ASN A 88 14.60 -24.66 6.96
CA ASN A 88 15.05 -26.05 6.95
C ASN A 88 14.21 -26.99 6.07
N TYR A 89 13.52 -26.46 5.07
CA TYR A 89 12.66 -27.27 4.17
C TYR A 89 13.42 -28.37 3.41
N GLU A 90 14.73 -28.24 3.19
CA GLU A 90 15.56 -29.27 2.52
C GLU A 90 15.94 -30.44 3.46
N ASP A 91 15.81 -30.28 4.78
CA ASP A 91 16.09 -31.35 5.76
C ASP A 91 14.88 -32.30 5.95
N LEU A 92 13.80 -32.09 5.19
CA LEU A 92 12.64 -32.98 5.19
C LEU A 92 13.01 -34.36 4.62
N THR A 93 13.10 -35.35 5.50
CA THR A 93 13.38 -36.75 5.15
C THR A 93 12.11 -37.62 5.12
N GLY A 94 12.17 -38.77 4.43
CA GLY A 94 11.12 -39.79 4.38
C GLY A 94 10.04 -39.55 3.32
N GLU A 95 8.78 -39.95 3.62
CA GLU A 95 7.61 -39.82 2.73
C GLU A 95 7.29 -38.36 2.34
N PHE A 96 7.77 -37.40 3.13
CA PHE A 96 7.57 -35.97 2.92
C PHE A 96 8.79 -35.28 2.30
N ALA A 97 9.78 -36.04 1.82
CA ALA A 97 10.94 -35.48 1.14
C ALA A 97 10.49 -34.69 -0.10
N LEU A 98 11.04 -33.48 -0.22
CA LEU A 98 10.79 -32.64 -1.38
C LEU A 98 11.59 -33.16 -2.57
N SER A 99 10.97 -33.14 -3.75
CA SER A 99 11.67 -33.47 -4.99
C SER A 99 12.74 -32.40 -5.29
N PRO A 100 13.79 -32.73 -6.06
CA PRO A 100 14.79 -31.75 -6.48
C PRO A 100 14.19 -30.56 -7.25
N GLU A 101 13.05 -30.76 -7.91
CA GLU A 101 12.30 -29.71 -8.60
C GLU A 101 11.55 -28.80 -7.61
N GLU A 102 10.90 -29.38 -6.58
CA GLU A 102 10.20 -28.66 -5.51
C GLU A 102 11.20 -27.79 -4.71
N ILE A 103 12.37 -28.33 -4.37
CA ILE A 103 13.46 -27.61 -3.69
C ILE A 103 13.94 -26.44 -4.55
N ARG A 104 14.18 -26.68 -5.85
CA ARG A 104 14.60 -25.63 -6.78
C ARG A 104 13.54 -24.54 -6.92
N ALA A 105 12.26 -24.88 -6.93
CA ALA A 105 11.17 -23.91 -7.01
C ALA A 105 11.11 -23.01 -5.78
N ILE A 106 11.30 -23.56 -4.57
CA ILE A 106 11.36 -22.79 -3.32
C ILE A 106 12.60 -21.89 -3.29
N ARG A 107 13.76 -22.41 -3.72
CA ARG A 107 15.01 -21.64 -3.81
C ARG A 107 14.91 -20.50 -4.84
N ASP A 108 14.32 -20.77 -6.00
CA ASP A 108 14.10 -19.78 -7.07
C ASP A 108 13.20 -18.61 -6.59
N GLU A 109 12.28 -18.82 -5.65
CA GLU A 109 11.46 -17.73 -5.08
C GLU A 109 12.31 -16.68 -4.34
N VAL A 110 13.43 -17.11 -3.73
CA VAL A 110 14.35 -16.26 -2.96
C VAL A 110 15.48 -15.73 -3.85
N GLU A 111 16.11 -16.59 -4.64
CA GLU A 111 17.23 -16.21 -5.51
C GLU A 111 16.77 -15.35 -6.71
N HIS A 112 15.62 -15.72 -7.30
CA HIS A 112 15.06 -15.11 -8.50
C HIS A 112 13.67 -14.51 -8.24
N LYS A 113 13.57 -13.57 -7.30
CA LYS A 113 12.30 -12.93 -6.87
C LYS A 113 11.41 -12.39 -8.01
N TRP A 114 11.98 -12.01 -9.14
CA TRP A 114 11.27 -11.53 -10.33
C TRP A 114 10.92 -12.63 -11.34
N LYS A 115 11.20 -13.90 -11.10
CA LYS A 115 10.76 -14.98 -11.99
C LYS A 115 9.37 -15.39 -11.54
N GLN A 116 8.32 -14.88 -12.19
CA GLN A 116 6.93 -15.11 -11.80
C GLN A 116 6.07 -15.61 -12.96
N PRO A 117 4.90 -16.25 -12.70
CA PRO A 117 4.03 -16.74 -13.75
C PRO A 117 3.48 -15.62 -14.62
N LYS A 118 3.21 -15.92 -15.89
CA LYS A 118 2.59 -14.97 -16.84
C LYS A 118 1.25 -14.43 -16.33
N GLN A 119 0.48 -15.24 -15.61
CA GLN A 119 -0.79 -14.79 -15.04
C GLN A 119 -0.61 -13.75 -13.94
N LEU A 120 0.39 -13.89 -13.07
CA LEU A 120 0.68 -12.86 -12.06
C LEU A 120 1.06 -11.54 -12.74
N TYR A 121 1.92 -11.59 -13.77
CA TYR A 121 2.25 -10.39 -14.55
C TYR A 121 1.05 -9.76 -15.23
N LEU A 122 0.16 -10.56 -15.79
CA LEU A 122 -1.09 -10.07 -16.37
C LEU A 122 -1.96 -9.38 -15.31
N THR A 123 -2.08 -9.95 -14.12
CA THR A 123 -2.80 -9.36 -13.00
C THR A 123 -2.20 -8.03 -12.58
N ILE A 124 -0.88 -7.95 -12.42
CA ILE A 124 -0.18 -6.72 -12.06
C ILE A 124 -0.32 -5.66 -13.16
N PHE A 125 -0.16 -6.05 -14.42
CA PHE A 125 -0.34 -5.15 -15.56
C PHE A 125 -1.77 -4.59 -15.61
N THR A 126 -2.77 -5.43 -15.33
CA THR A 126 -4.18 -5.00 -15.26
C THR A 126 -4.42 -4.03 -14.10
N CYS A 127 -3.85 -4.31 -12.92
CA CYS A 127 -3.90 -3.39 -11.77
C CYS A 127 -3.24 -2.04 -12.10
N SER A 128 -2.12 -2.08 -12.83
CA SER A 128 -1.35 -0.93 -13.28
C SER A 128 -2.15 -0.04 -14.24
N ILE A 129 -2.89 -0.64 -15.18
CA ILE A 129 -3.82 0.10 -16.05
C ILE A 129 -4.89 0.80 -15.21
N GLY A 130 -5.44 0.14 -14.18
CA GLY A 130 -6.42 0.75 -13.27
C GLY A 130 -5.93 2.05 -12.62
N ALA A 131 -4.66 2.06 -12.20
CA ALA A 131 -3.98 3.25 -11.66
C ALA A 131 -3.73 4.31 -12.75
N ALA A 132 -3.30 3.89 -13.95
CA ALA A 132 -3.07 4.80 -15.07
C ALA A 132 -4.34 5.51 -15.55
N VAL A 133 -5.50 4.81 -15.57
CA VAL A 133 -6.80 5.43 -15.85
C VAL A 133 -7.05 6.60 -14.90
N GLN A 134 -6.76 6.44 -13.60
CA GLN A 134 -6.96 7.52 -12.62
C GLN A 134 -6.10 8.75 -12.94
N GLY A 135 -4.80 8.57 -13.21
CA GLY A 135 -3.92 9.70 -13.55
C GLY A 135 -4.31 10.39 -14.86
N TRP A 136 -4.83 9.64 -15.82
CA TRP A 136 -5.29 10.18 -17.10
C TRP A 136 -6.57 11.00 -16.92
N ASP A 137 -7.57 10.50 -16.18
CA ASP A 137 -8.81 11.24 -15.88
C ASP A 137 -8.52 12.60 -15.20
N GLN A 138 -7.52 12.61 -14.32
CA GLN A 138 -7.11 13.80 -13.59
C GLN A 138 -6.60 14.91 -14.53
N THR A 139 -5.73 14.53 -15.45
CA THR A 139 -5.10 15.47 -16.39
C THR A 139 -5.98 15.81 -17.58
N GLY A 140 -6.88 14.92 -18.02
CA GLY A 140 -7.87 15.26 -19.05
C GLY A 140 -8.74 16.46 -18.64
N SER A 141 -9.03 16.58 -17.34
CA SER A 141 -9.76 17.72 -16.77
C SER A 141 -8.95 19.02 -16.82
N ASN A 142 -7.62 18.94 -16.59
CA ASN A 142 -6.70 20.09 -16.66
C ASN A 142 -6.66 20.73 -18.05
N GLY A 143 -6.62 19.94 -19.12
CA GLY A 143 -6.70 20.47 -20.49
C GLY A 143 -8.08 21.07 -20.79
N ALA A 144 -9.14 20.35 -20.39
CA ALA A 144 -10.51 20.76 -20.66
C ALA A 144 -10.88 22.08 -19.98
N ASN A 145 -10.33 22.37 -18.79
CA ASN A 145 -10.54 23.61 -18.03
C ASN A 145 -10.28 24.89 -18.86
N LEU A 146 -9.42 24.82 -19.88
CA LEU A 146 -9.10 25.97 -20.73
C LEU A 146 -10.21 26.34 -21.74
N SER A 147 -11.20 25.47 -21.97
CA SER A 147 -12.19 25.71 -23.03
C SER A 147 -13.63 25.32 -22.69
N PHE A 148 -13.87 24.35 -21.80
CA PHE A 148 -15.26 23.99 -21.46
C PHE A 148 -16.04 25.11 -20.74
N PRO A 149 -15.45 25.96 -19.86
CA PRO A 149 -16.22 26.99 -19.18
C PRO A 149 -16.82 28.02 -20.16
N GLU A 150 -16.08 28.38 -21.20
CA GLU A 150 -16.55 29.29 -22.25
C GLU A 150 -17.73 28.70 -23.04
N VAL A 151 -17.66 27.40 -23.36
CA VAL A 151 -18.69 26.70 -24.16
C VAL A 151 -20.02 26.59 -23.41
N PHE A 152 -19.99 26.36 -22.10
CA PHE A 152 -21.22 26.28 -21.29
C PHE A 152 -21.71 27.64 -20.76
N GLY A 153 -21.03 28.74 -21.11
CA GLY A 153 -21.39 30.07 -20.63
C GLY A 153 -21.14 30.28 -19.14
N ILE A 154 -20.26 29.47 -18.53
CA ILE A 154 -19.86 29.52 -17.11
C ILE A 154 -18.41 30.01 -16.95
N GLY A 155 -17.86 30.65 -17.98
CA GLY A 155 -16.53 31.27 -17.97
C GLY A 155 -16.54 32.72 -17.47
N GLY A 156 -17.63 33.18 -16.84
CA GLY A 156 -17.73 34.52 -16.30
C GLY A 156 -16.79 34.74 -15.12
N THR A 157 -16.48 36.01 -14.81
CA THR A 157 -15.68 36.40 -13.63
C THR A 157 -16.50 36.45 -12.34
N SER A 158 -17.74 35.95 -12.36
CA SER A 158 -18.61 35.92 -11.19
C SER A 158 -18.17 34.79 -10.26
N ASN A 159 -18.15 35.04 -8.94
CA ASN A 159 -17.84 34.01 -7.94
C ASN A 159 -18.70 32.74 -8.11
N HIS A 160 -19.95 32.90 -8.57
CA HIS A 160 -20.86 31.80 -8.86
C HIS A 160 -20.34 30.89 -9.99
N ASP A 161 -19.86 31.47 -11.08
CA ASP A 161 -19.40 30.72 -12.26
C ASP A 161 -18.07 30.01 -11.96
N THR A 162 -17.15 30.71 -11.29
CA THR A 162 -15.91 30.15 -10.74
C THR A 162 -16.18 28.95 -9.82
N LEU A 163 -17.19 29.05 -8.95
CA LEU A 163 -17.61 27.95 -8.07
C LEU A 163 -18.20 26.77 -8.83
N ILE A 164 -18.96 27.00 -9.90
CA ILE A 164 -19.48 25.92 -10.74
C ILE A 164 -18.34 25.17 -11.42
N VAL A 165 -17.36 25.88 -11.98
CA VAL A 165 -16.19 25.25 -12.61
C VAL A 165 -15.40 24.43 -11.58
N GLY A 166 -15.19 24.96 -10.37
CA GLY A 166 -14.59 24.22 -9.26
C GLY A 166 -15.42 22.97 -8.88
N LEU A 167 -16.74 23.11 -8.78
CA LEU A 167 -17.66 22.02 -8.43
C LEU A 167 -17.66 20.89 -9.46
N VAL A 168 -17.69 21.21 -10.75
CA VAL A 168 -17.60 20.22 -11.84
C VAL A 168 -16.29 19.44 -11.77
N ASN A 169 -15.17 20.13 -11.51
CA ASN A 169 -13.87 19.47 -11.35
C ASN A 169 -13.79 18.62 -10.07
N ALA A 170 -14.39 19.08 -8.98
CA ALA A 170 -14.44 18.39 -7.70
C ALA A 170 -15.38 17.17 -7.69
N ALA A 171 -16.36 17.10 -8.60
CA ALA A 171 -17.39 16.08 -8.63
C ALA A 171 -16.88 14.62 -8.52
N PRO A 172 -15.84 14.17 -9.27
CA PRO A 172 -15.34 12.81 -9.13
C PRO A 172 -14.79 12.53 -7.72
N TYR A 173 -14.19 13.51 -7.07
CA TYR A 173 -13.65 13.38 -5.72
C TYR A 173 -14.74 13.33 -4.66
N ILE A 174 -15.76 14.18 -4.80
CA ILE A 174 -16.95 14.18 -3.92
C ILE A 174 -17.58 12.79 -3.96
N ALA A 175 -17.89 12.29 -5.16
CA ALA A 175 -18.51 10.98 -5.30
C ALA A 175 -17.60 9.84 -4.82
N SER A 176 -16.29 9.93 -5.04
CA SER A 176 -15.34 8.93 -4.53
C SER A 176 -15.30 8.91 -3.00
N ALA A 177 -15.24 10.08 -2.36
CA ALA A 177 -15.09 10.22 -0.92
C ALA A 177 -16.35 9.81 -0.14
N PHE A 178 -17.54 10.13 -0.66
CA PHE A 178 -18.81 9.85 0.01
C PHE A 178 -19.45 8.53 -0.40
N PHE A 179 -19.17 8.02 -1.59
CA PHE A 179 -19.79 6.79 -2.11
C PHE A 179 -18.78 5.74 -2.55
N GLY A 180 -17.87 6.09 -3.46
CA GLY A 180 -16.98 5.12 -4.12
C GLY A 180 -16.14 4.28 -3.15
N CYS A 181 -15.50 4.91 -2.15
CA CYS A 181 -14.66 4.19 -1.19
C CYS A 181 -15.45 3.25 -0.27
N TRP A 182 -16.68 3.63 0.10
CA TRP A 182 -17.53 2.91 1.05
C TRP A 182 -18.27 1.74 0.41
N ILE A 183 -18.66 1.90 -0.85
CA ILE A 183 -19.32 0.85 -1.63
C ILE A 183 -18.34 -0.27 -2.01
N ALA A 184 -17.03 0.00 -2.03
CA ALA A 184 -16.03 -0.99 -2.37
C ALA A 184 -16.05 -2.23 -1.46
N ASP A 185 -16.23 -2.09 -0.15
CA ASP A 185 -16.23 -3.22 0.78
C ASP A 185 -17.40 -4.19 0.54
N PRO A 186 -18.68 -3.75 0.49
CA PRO A 186 -19.79 -4.63 0.14
C PRO A 186 -19.66 -5.20 -1.27
N LEU A 187 -19.23 -4.41 -2.26
CA LEU A 187 -19.00 -4.92 -3.62
C LEU A 187 -17.96 -6.04 -3.62
N ASN A 188 -16.86 -5.86 -2.89
CA ASN A 188 -15.84 -6.89 -2.76
C ASN A 188 -16.36 -8.13 -2.03
N HIS A 189 -17.22 -7.95 -1.03
CA HIS A 189 -17.83 -9.07 -0.34
C HIS A 189 -18.76 -9.90 -1.24
N TYR A 190 -19.55 -9.27 -2.10
CA TYR A 190 -20.54 -9.97 -2.95
C TYR A 190 -19.97 -10.42 -4.31
N PHE A 191 -19.24 -9.56 -5.01
CA PHE A 191 -18.79 -9.77 -6.39
C PHE A 191 -17.33 -10.24 -6.51
N GLY A 192 -16.57 -10.27 -5.40
CA GLY A 192 -15.13 -10.53 -5.44
C GLY A 192 -14.32 -9.31 -5.86
N ARG A 193 -12.99 -9.43 -5.84
CA ARG A 193 -12.09 -8.33 -6.20
C ARG A 193 -12.16 -8.05 -7.70
N ARG A 194 -12.15 -9.11 -8.52
CA ARG A 194 -12.26 -9.04 -9.98
C ARG A 194 -13.58 -8.39 -10.41
N GLY A 195 -14.70 -8.82 -9.81
CA GLY A 195 -16.02 -8.26 -10.10
C GLY A 195 -16.14 -6.78 -9.73
N THR A 196 -15.55 -6.39 -8.59
CA THR A 196 -15.53 -4.99 -8.14
C THR A 196 -14.70 -4.10 -9.07
N ILE A 197 -13.55 -4.58 -9.55
CA ILE A 197 -12.72 -3.84 -10.52
C ILE A 197 -13.46 -3.69 -11.85
N PHE A 198 -14.18 -4.71 -12.30
CA PHE A 198 -15.00 -4.61 -13.51
C PHE A 198 -16.14 -3.59 -13.36
N PHE A 199 -16.88 -3.65 -12.25
CA PHE A 199 -17.89 -2.65 -11.91
C PHE A 199 -17.31 -1.24 -11.92
N ALA A 200 -16.17 -1.04 -11.24
CA ALA A 200 -15.48 0.24 -11.21
C ALA A 200 -15.02 0.70 -12.60
N GLY A 201 -14.56 -0.23 -13.45
CA GLY A 201 -14.19 0.02 -14.84
C GLY A 201 -15.35 0.51 -15.69
N ILE A 202 -16.57 -0.01 -15.49
CA ILE A 202 -17.77 0.47 -16.19
C ILE A 202 -18.03 1.94 -15.85
N PHE A 203 -17.92 2.30 -14.58
CA PHE A 203 -18.04 3.69 -14.12
C PHE A 203 -16.84 4.56 -14.52
N CYS A 204 -15.71 3.99 -14.94
CA CYS A 204 -14.62 4.74 -15.58
C CYS A 204 -14.79 4.84 -17.10
N PHE A 205 -15.66 4.05 -17.72
CA PHE A 205 -15.86 4.03 -19.18
C PHE A 205 -17.11 4.82 -19.60
N LEU A 206 -18.29 4.45 -19.09
CA LEU A 206 -19.56 5.04 -19.51
C LEU A 206 -19.65 6.54 -19.20
N PRO A 207 -19.26 7.03 -18.02
CA PRO A 207 -19.38 8.45 -17.73
C PRO A 207 -18.33 9.31 -18.44
N VAL A 208 -17.16 8.74 -18.76
CA VAL A 208 -16.16 9.43 -19.60
C VAL A 208 -16.66 9.55 -21.03
N LEU A 209 -17.27 8.49 -21.57
CA LEU A 209 -17.96 8.54 -22.85
C LEU A 209 -19.10 9.56 -22.83
N GLY A 210 -19.93 9.54 -21.79
CA GLY A 210 -21.01 10.51 -21.58
C GLY A 210 -20.49 11.94 -21.55
N SER A 211 -19.38 12.20 -20.85
CA SER A 211 -18.75 13.53 -20.73
C SER A 211 -18.35 14.13 -22.09
N ALA A 212 -18.07 13.31 -23.10
CA ALA A 212 -17.78 13.81 -24.45
C ALA A 212 -19.05 14.32 -25.18
N PHE A 213 -20.24 13.84 -24.79
CA PHE A 213 -21.51 14.17 -25.45
C PHE A 213 -22.35 15.22 -24.72
N THR A 214 -21.97 15.61 -23.50
CA THR A 214 -22.72 16.60 -22.68
C THR A 214 -22.90 17.94 -23.39
N GLN A 215 -24.07 18.56 -23.23
CA GLN A 215 -24.41 19.87 -23.79
C GLN A 215 -24.62 20.93 -22.72
N THR A 216 -24.82 20.51 -21.47
CA THR A 216 -24.99 21.41 -20.33
C THR A 216 -24.01 21.07 -19.20
N TRP A 217 -23.66 22.06 -18.38
CA TRP A 217 -22.77 21.83 -17.23
C TRP A 217 -23.34 20.84 -16.19
N PRO A 218 -24.66 20.75 -15.92
CA PRO A 218 -25.19 19.76 -14.99
C PRO A 218 -25.06 18.34 -15.50
N GLU A 219 -25.23 18.11 -16.81
CA GLU A 219 -24.99 16.79 -17.42
C GLU A 219 -23.53 16.37 -17.22
N LEU A 220 -22.59 17.29 -17.46
CA LEU A 220 -21.17 17.04 -17.22
C LEU A 220 -20.88 16.76 -15.74
N PHE A 221 -21.50 17.52 -14.84
CA PHE A 221 -21.40 17.29 -13.40
C PHE A 221 -21.87 15.88 -13.01
N ILE A 222 -23.02 15.42 -13.51
CA ILE A 222 -23.54 14.07 -13.24
C ILE A 222 -22.62 13.00 -13.79
N CYS A 223 -22.13 13.13 -15.04
CA CYS A 223 -21.16 12.20 -15.59
C CYS A 223 -19.90 12.12 -14.72
N ARG A 224 -19.41 13.25 -14.22
CA ARG A 224 -18.22 13.28 -13.35
C ARG A 224 -18.47 12.72 -11.96
N LEU A 225 -19.68 12.87 -11.39
CA LEU A 225 -20.07 12.18 -10.16
C LEU A 225 -20.04 10.65 -10.35
N LEU A 226 -20.61 10.15 -11.45
CA LEU A 226 -20.60 8.72 -11.75
C LEU A 226 -19.17 8.19 -11.92
N LEU A 227 -18.30 8.95 -12.59
CA LEU A 227 -16.86 8.63 -12.69
C LEU A 227 -16.22 8.45 -11.31
N GLY A 228 -16.56 9.30 -10.35
CA GLY A 228 -16.07 9.22 -8.97
C GLY A 228 -16.42 7.92 -8.25
N ILE A 229 -17.60 7.34 -8.50
CA ILE A 229 -17.97 6.05 -7.89
C ILE A 229 -16.99 4.95 -8.34
N GLY A 230 -16.66 4.93 -9.64
CA GLY A 230 -15.66 4.02 -10.18
C GLY A 230 -14.26 4.30 -9.64
N MET A 231 -13.86 5.56 -9.60
CA MET A 231 -12.54 5.99 -9.13
C MET A 231 -12.29 5.61 -7.65
N GLY A 232 -13.26 5.86 -6.77
CA GLY A 232 -13.16 5.45 -5.36
C GLY A 232 -13.15 3.93 -5.19
N SER A 233 -14.04 3.22 -5.89
CA SER A 233 -14.17 1.76 -5.76
C SER A 233 -12.90 1.03 -6.21
N LYS A 234 -12.28 1.47 -7.32
CA LYS A 234 -11.01 0.89 -7.77
C LYS A 234 -9.84 1.27 -6.87
N GLY A 235 -9.81 2.51 -6.36
CA GLY A 235 -8.72 3.02 -5.53
C GLY A 235 -8.55 2.26 -4.22
N SER A 236 -9.63 1.73 -3.64
CA SER A 236 -9.57 0.86 -2.46
C SER A 236 -9.36 -0.61 -2.80
N THR A 237 -9.86 -1.09 -3.94
CA THR A 237 -9.86 -2.52 -4.27
C THR A 237 -8.58 -2.98 -4.95
N VAL A 238 -8.05 -2.21 -5.90
CA VAL A 238 -6.91 -2.64 -6.73
C VAL A 238 -5.62 -2.82 -5.92
N PRO A 239 -5.23 -1.91 -5.00
CA PRO A 239 -4.04 -2.14 -4.18
C PRO A 239 -4.15 -3.38 -3.30
N VAL A 240 -5.35 -3.64 -2.76
CA VAL A 240 -5.63 -4.86 -1.98
C VAL A 240 -5.54 -6.09 -2.87
N TYR A 241 -6.16 -6.08 -4.05
CA TYR A 241 -6.09 -7.17 -5.00
C TYR A 241 -4.65 -7.47 -5.46
N ALA A 242 -3.85 -6.44 -5.74
CA ALA A 242 -2.43 -6.59 -6.03
C ALA A 242 -1.68 -7.23 -4.84
N ALA A 243 -1.93 -6.76 -3.62
CA ALA A 243 -1.29 -7.28 -2.41
C ALA A 243 -1.66 -8.74 -2.09
N GLU A 244 -2.92 -9.12 -2.31
CA GLU A 244 -3.46 -10.47 -2.04
C GLU A 244 -2.93 -11.52 -3.02
N ASN A 245 -2.68 -11.14 -4.29
CA ASN A 245 -2.14 -12.05 -5.32
C ASN A 245 -0.61 -12.14 -5.29
N SER A 246 0.07 -11.09 -4.82
CA SER A 246 1.53 -11.00 -4.83
C SER A 246 2.20 -11.84 -3.74
N PRO A 247 3.31 -12.53 -4.06
CA PRO A 247 4.11 -13.21 -3.06
C PRO A 247 4.77 -12.20 -2.11
N PRO A 248 5.04 -12.58 -0.84
CA PRO A 248 5.56 -11.65 0.17
C PRO A 248 6.82 -10.88 -0.23
N SER A 249 7.73 -11.52 -0.98
CA SER A 249 9.03 -10.96 -1.38
C SER A 249 8.96 -9.76 -2.31
N ILE A 250 7.93 -9.67 -3.17
CA ILE A 250 7.75 -8.59 -4.15
C ILE A 250 6.49 -7.76 -3.89
N ARG A 251 5.68 -8.13 -2.89
CA ARG A 251 4.40 -7.46 -2.57
C ARG A 251 4.56 -5.94 -2.40
N GLY A 252 5.57 -5.49 -1.66
CA GLY A 252 5.83 -4.07 -1.44
C GLY A 252 6.04 -3.32 -2.76
N ALA A 253 6.95 -3.79 -3.60
CA ALA A 253 7.23 -3.19 -4.92
C ALA A 253 6.01 -3.14 -5.83
N LEU A 254 5.15 -4.17 -5.78
CA LEU A 254 3.95 -4.25 -6.60
C LEU A 254 2.84 -3.32 -6.10
N VAL A 255 2.63 -3.21 -4.79
CA VAL A 255 1.72 -2.21 -4.22
C VAL A 255 2.20 -0.80 -4.55
N MET A 256 3.50 -0.56 -4.50
CA MET A 256 4.14 0.71 -4.83
C MET A 256 4.03 1.09 -6.32
N SER A 257 3.92 0.09 -7.20
CA SER A 257 3.72 0.32 -8.63
C SER A 257 2.46 1.14 -8.94
N TRP A 258 1.44 1.11 -8.06
CA TRP A 258 0.22 1.91 -8.20
C TRP A 258 0.55 3.38 -8.50
N GLN A 259 1.38 4.02 -7.67
CA GLN A 259 1.71 5.43 -7.83
C GLN A 259 2.53 5.69 -9.10
N LEU A 260 3.47 4.79 -9.45
CA LEU A 260 4.25 4.89 -10.68
C LEU A 260 3.33 4.94 -11.91
N TRP A 261 2.32 4.07 -11.93
CA TRP A 261 1.37 3.98 -13.03
C TRP A 261 0.33 5.12 -13.01
N THR A 262 -0.03 5.64 -11.84
CA THR A 262 -0.79 6.90 -11.76
C THR A 262 0.00 8.06 -12.37
N ALA A 263 1.29 8.19 -12.07
CA ALA A 263 2.15 9.21 -12.67
C ALA A 263 2.32 9.01 -14.19
N PHE A 264 2.42 7.77 -14.65
CA PHE A 264 2.39 7.44 -16.07
C PHE A 264 1.07 7.87 -16.74
N GLY A 265 -0.07 7.65 -16.07
CA GLY A 265 -1.38 8.11 -16.52
C GLY A 265 -1.46 9.64 -16.64
N ILE A 266 -0.90 10.38 -15.68
CA ILE A 266 -0.79 11.84 -15.70
C ILE A 266 0.02 12.30 -16.93
N MET A 267 1.15 11.64 -17.21
CA MET A 267 1.98 11.94 -18.37
C MET A 267 1.21 11.71 -19.69
N LEU A 268 0.54 10.56 -19.83
CA LEU A 268 -0.23 10.23 -21.04
C LEU A 268 -1.45 11.14 -21.23
N GLY A 269 -2.14 11.52 -20.16
CA GLY A 269 -3.27 12.44 -20.26
C GLY A 269 -2.84 13.85 -20.65
N ASN A 270 -1.70 14.35 -20.15
CA ASN A 270 -1.12 15.59 -20.65
C ASN A 270 -0.67 15.49 -22.12
N ALA A 271 -0.17 14.32 -22.56
CA ALA A 271 0.12 14.08 -23.97
C ALA A 271 -1.14 14.09 -24.84
N ALA A 272 -2.24 13.48 -24.36
CA ALA A 272 -3.54 13.52 -25.02
C ALA A 272 -4.07 14.96 -25.15
N ASN A 273 -3.91 15.78 -24.11
CA ASN A 273 -4.29 17.18 -24.16
C ASN A 273 -3.55 17.96 -25.26
N LEU A 274 -2.26 17.68 -25.45
CA LEU A 274 -1.45 18.25 -26.54
C LEU A 274 -1.88 17.73 -27.92
N ALA A 275 -2.21 16.45 -28.04
CA ALA A 275 -2.66 15.87 -29.30
C ALA A 275 -3.97 16.51 -29.81
N PHE A 276 -4.87 16.85 -28.89
CA PHE A 276 -6.19 17.40 -29.23
C PHE A 276 -6.29 18.92 -29.24
N VAL A 277 -5.23 19.66 -28.86
CA VAL A 277 -5.26 21.13 -28.74
C VAL A 277 -5.68 21.87 -30.02
N HIS A 278 -5.38 21.31 -31.20
CA HIS A 278 -5.66 21.94 -32.49
C HIS A 278 -7.02 21.53 -33.10
N VAL A 279 -7.87 20.80 -32.37
CA VAL A 279 -9.14 20.25 -32.90
C VAL A 279 -10.30 21.26 -32.84
N GLY A 280 -10.04 22.50 -32.41
CA GLY A 280 -11.01 23.60 -32.43
C GLY A 280 -12.04 23.51 -31.30
N LYS A 281 -13.31 23.85 -31.56
CA LYS A 281 -14.37 23.98 -30.53
C LYS A 281 -14.69 22.69 -29.76
N ASN A 282 -14.32 21.52 -30.30
CA ASN A 282 -14.57 20.21 -29.69
C ASN A 282 -13.37 19.68 -28.87
N THR A 283 -12.34 20.50 -28.63
CA THR A 283 -11.11 20.12 -27.93
C THR A 283 -11.40 19.53 -26.54
N TRP A 284 -12.20 20.19 -25.70
CA TRP A 284 -12.52 19.72 -24.35
C TRP A 284 -13.24 18.36 -24.32
N ARG A 285 -14.10 18.08 -25.32
CA ARG A 285 -14.83 16.80 -25.42
C ARG A 285 -13.86 15.64 -25.62
N LEU A 286 -12.87 15.84 -26.49
CA LEU A 286 -11.85 14.82 -26.78
C LEU A 286 -10.83 14.69 -25.64
N GLN A 287 -10.49 15.80 -24.98
CA GLN A 287 -9.60 15.78 -23.81
C GLN A 287 -10.20 14.98 -22.66
N LEU A 288 -11.46 15.23 -22.31
CA LEU A 288 -12.18 14.42 -21.32
C LEU A 288 -12.40 12.98 -21.81
N GLY A 289 -12.82 12.79 -23.06
CA GLY A 289 -13.09 11.47 -23.64
C GLY A 289 -11.85 10.58 -23.82
N SER A 290 -10.64 11.15 -23.86
CA SER A 290 -9.40 10.41 -24.10
C SER A 290 -9.09 9.34 -23.05
N ALA A 291 -9.61 9.49 -21.83
CA ALA A 291 -9.41 8.52 -20.75
C ALA A 291 -10.13 7.17 -20.97
N ILE A 292 -10.96 7.06 -22.01
CA ILE A 292 -11.53 5.78 -22.46
C ILE A 292 -10.44 4.81 -22.94
N VAL A 293 -9.35 5.33 -23.51
CA VAL A 293 -8.27 4.53 -24.10
C VAL A 293 -7.70 3.49 -23.11
N PRO A 294 -7.29 3.86 -21.88
CA PRO A 294 -6.86 2.89 -20.88
C PRO A 294 -8.03 2.14 -20.20
N ALA A 295 -9.26 2.66 -20.22
CA ALA A 295 -10.42 2.01 -19.58
C ALA A 295 -10.89 0.75 -20.33
N ILE A 296 -10.82 0.72 -21.67
CA ILE A 296 -11.24 -0.45 -22.47
C ILE A 296 -10.35 -1.68 -22.18
N PRO A 297 -9.01 -1.60 -22.24
CA PRO A 297 -8.14 -2.71 -21.86
C PRO A 297 -8.40 -3.20 -20.44
N LEU A 298 -8.67 -2.30 -19.48
CA LEU A 298 -8.99 -2.68 -18.10
C LEU A 298 -10.23 -3.59 -18.04
N LEU A 299 -11.30 -3.24 -18.75
CA LEU A 299 -12.55 -4.01 -18.79
C LEU A 299 -12.39 -5.40 -19.42
N ILE A 300 -11.49 -5.53 -20.39
CA ILE A 300 -11.24 -6.80 -21.09
C ILE A 300 -10.29 -7.68 -20.28
N LEU A 301 -9.16 -7.14 -19.84
CA LEU A 301 -8.08 -7.90 -19.20
C LEU A 301 -8.46 -8.40 -17.80
N ILE A 302 -9.37 -7.72 -17.10
CA ILE A 302 -9.77 -8.12 -15.74
C ILE A 302 -10.40 -9.51 -15.69
N TYR A 303 -11.13 -9.94 -16.73
CA TYR A 303 -11.72 -11.28 -16.78
C TYR A 303 -10.71 -12.39 -17.12
N LEU A 304 -9.57 -12.03 -17.70
CA LEU A 304 -8.46 -12.96 -17.94
C LEU A 304 -7.63 -13.17 -16.66
N CYS A 305 -7.79 -12.33 -15.64
CA CYS A 305 -7.09 -12.44 -14.38
C CYS A 305 -7.78 -13.42 -13.43
N PRO A 306 -7.02 -14.23 -12.66
CA PRO A 306 -7.56 -15.07 -11.60
C PRO A 306 -8.09 -14.22 -10.44
N GLU A 307 -9.15 -14.68 -9.77
CA GLU A 307 -9.69 -13.98 -8.60
C GLU A 307 -8.82 -14.20 -7.35
N SER A 308 -8.90 -13.29 -6.38
CA SER A 308 -8.07 -13.33 -5.16
C SER A 308 -8.23 -14.66 -4.39
N PRO A 309 -7.12 -15.39 -4.12
CA PRO A 309 -7.16 -16.60 -3.30
C PRO A 309 -7.72 -16.36 -1.90
N ARG A 310 -7.37 -15.22 -1.29
CA ARG A 310 -7.84 -14.86 0.05
C ARG A 310 -9.34 -14.66 0.09
N TRP A 311 -9.91 -14.06 -0.96
CA TRP A 311 -11.36 -13.89 -1.07
C TRP A 311 -12.09 -15.25 -1.16
N TYR A 312 -11.57 -16.18 -1.97
CA TYR A 312 -12.14 -17.53 -2.05
C TYR A 312 -12.11 -18.26 -0.70
N ILE A 313 -11.02 -18.16 0.05
CA ILE A 313 -10.90 -18.79 1.38
C ILE A 313 -11.89 -18.16 2.37
N LYS A 314 -12.02 -16.82 2.39
CA LYS A 314 -13.03 -16.12 3.20
C LYS A 314 -14.48 -16.56 2.88
N LYS A 315 -14.74 -17.03 1.66
CA LYS A 315 -16.03 -17.57 1.21
C LYS A 315 -16.15 -19.09 1.36
N ASN A 316 -15.23 -19.74 2.07
CA ASN A 316 -15.19 -21.19 2.27
C ASN A 316 -15.05 -21.99 0.94
N ARG A 317 -14.52 -21.36 -0.13
CA ARG A 317 -14.31 -21.96 -1.47
C ARG A 317 -12.85 -22.34 -1.71
N TYR A 318 -12.37 -23.37 -1.00
CA TYR A 318 -10.94 -23.72 -0.98
C TYR A 318 -10.42 -24.31 -2.30
N ILE A 319 -11.24 -25.09 -3.01
CA ILE A 319 -10.86 -25.68 -4.30
C ILE A 319 -10.53 -24.59 -5.33
N ASP A 320 -11.36 -23.54 -5.39
CA ASP A 320 -11.14 -22.40 -6.29
C ASP A 320 -9.96 -21.54 -5.83
N ALA A 321 -9.76 -21.38 -4.51
CA ALA A 321 -8.59 -20.72 -3.96
C ALA A 321 -7.30 -21.43 -4.38
N PHE A 322 -7.28 -22.76 -4.32
CA PHE A 322 -6.12 -23.56 -4.71
C PHE A 322 -5.85 -23.48 -6.21
N LYS A 323 -6.88 -23.54 -7.06
CA LYS A 323 -6.75 -23.30 -8.51
C LYS A 323 -6.17 -21.92 -8.81
N SER A 324 -6.63 -20.88 -8.12
CA SER A 324 -6.10 -19.52 -8.27
C SER A 324 -4.63 -19.44 -7.84
N LEU A 325 -4.27 -20.05 -6.71
CA LEU A 325 -2.87 -20.09 -6.24
C LEU A 325 -1.95 -20.84 -7.20
N LYS A 326 -2.37 -21.96 -7.77
CA LYS A 326 -1.58 -22.67 -8.80
C LYS A 326 -1.32 -21.82 -10.04
N ALA A 327 -2.24 -20.92 -10.38
CA ALA A 327 -2.07 -20.00 -11.50
C ALA A 327 -1.15 -18.81 -11.17
N LEU A 328 -1.13 -18.39 -9.89
CA LEU A 328 -0.37 -17.25 -9.37
C LEU A 328 1.03 -17.62 -8.83
N ARG A 329 1.38 -18.91 -8.76
CA ARG A 329 2.67 -19.42 -8.30
C ARG A 329 3.36 -20.24 -9.39
N ASN A 330 4.68 -20.26 -9.37
CA ASN A 330 5.46 -21.02 -10.36
C ASN A 330 5.32 -22.53 -10.19
N ASP A 331 5.05 -22.98 -8.95
CA ASP A 331 5.01 -24.39 -8.61
C ASP A 331 3.82 -24.72 -7.68
N PRO A 332 3.17 -25.89 -7.83
CA PRO A 332 2.12 -26.36 -6.94
C PRO A 332 2.51 -26.44 -5.46
N ILE A 333 3.77 -26.69 -5.11
CA ILE A 333 4.21 -26.75 -3.70
C ILE A 333 4.06 -25.38 -3.02
N LEU A 334 4.39 -24.31 -3.75
CA LEU A 334 4.25 -22.93 -3.27
C LEU A 334 2.77 -22.56 -3.10
N ALA A 335 1.92 -23.03 -4.01
CA ALA A 335 0.47 -22.85 -3.90
C ALA A 335 -0.11 -23.58 -2.68
N ALA A 336 0.35 -24.80 -2.40
CA ALA A 336 -0.09 -25.59 -1.24
C ALA A 336 0.37 -24.98 0.09
N ARG A 337 1.64 -24.55 0.16
CA ARG A 337 2.21 -23.79 1.28
C ARG A 337 1.37 -22.54 1.59
N ASP A 338 1.15 -21.71 0.57
CA ASP A 338 0.42 -20.46 0.74
C ASP A 338 -1.05 -20.69 1.12
N LEU A 339 -1.71 -21.72 0.57
CA LEU A 339 -3.09 -22.05 0.90
C LEU A 339 -3.27 -22.34 2.39
N TYR A 340 -2.45 -23.26 2.92
CA TYR A 340 -2.56 -23.69 4.32
C TYR A 340 -2.11 -22.59 5.29
N PHE A 341 -1.08 -21.82 4.91
CA PHE A 341 -0.64 -20.67 5.69
C PHE A 341 -1.74 -19.59 5.78
N ILE A 342 -2.37 -19.23 4.65
CA ILE A 342 -3.46 -18.25 4.64
C ILE A 342 -4.67 -18.75 5.44
N TYR A 343 -5.01 -20.04 5.33
CA TYR A 343 -6.09 -20.64 6.14
C TYR A 343 -5.81 -20.50 7.64
N SER A 344 -4.60 -20.87 8.08
CA SER A 344 -4.20 -20.81 9.48
C SER A 344 -4.22 -19.37 10.01
N GLN A 345 -3.76 -18.41 9.21
CA GLN A 345 -3.84 -16.98 9.54
C GLN A 345 -5.29 -16.51 9.71
N LEU A 346 -6.18 -16.90 8.79
CA LEU A 346 -7.59 -16.52 8.84
C LEU A 346 -8.33 -17.14 10.02
N GLN A 347 -7.97 -18.36 10.44
CA GLN A 347 -8.54 -18.98 11.64
C GLN A 347 -8.18 -18.19 12.91
N ILE A 348 -6.91 -17.83 13.07
CA ILE A 348 -6.46 -16.97 14.17
C ILE A 348 -7.17 -15.60 14.13
N GLU A 349 -7.35 -15.04 12.93
CA GLU A 349 -8.11 -13.79 12.75
C GLU A 349 -9.56 -13.94 13.26
N SER A 350 -10.25 -15.00 12.84
CA SER A 350 -11.64 -15.26 13.23
C SER A 350 -11.79 -15.53 14.74
N TYR A 351 -10.79 -16.14 15.37
CA TYR A 351 -10.73 -16.38 16.81
C TYR A 351 -10.55 -15.07 17.59
N ASN A 352 -9.57 -14.24 17.20
CA ASN A 352 -9.26 -12.99 17.89
C ASN A 352 -10.34 -11.91 17.74
N MET A 353 -11.13 -11.95 16.66
CA MET A 353 -12.11 -10.91 16.36
C MET A 353 -13.54 -11.21 16.83
N GLY A 354 -13.88 -12.49 17.06
CA GLY A 354 -15.29 -12.89 17.12
C GLY A 354 -16.06 -12.43 15.86
N THR A 355 -17.37 -12.63 15.83
CA THR A 355 -18.25 -12.16 14.73
C THR A 355 -18.41 -10.64 14.79
N SER A 356 -17.35 -9.88 14.53
CA SER A 356 -17.42 -8.42 14.56
C SER A 356 -18.17 -7.90 13.32
N ASN A 357 -19.27 -7.19 13.55
CA ASN A 357 -20.03 -6.54 12.50
C ASN A 357 -19.25 -5.34 11.94
N TYR A 358 -19.48 -4.99 10.66
CA TYR A 358 -18.87 -3.83 9.98
C TYR A 358 -18.95 -2.53 10.81
N ALA A 359 -20.11 -2.29 11.44
CA ALA A 359 -20.32 -1.12 12.29
C ALA A 359 -19.48 -1.11 13.57
N SER A 360 -19.08 -2.29 14.09
CA SER A 360 -18.15 -2.40 15.21
C SER A 360 -16.75 -1.97 14.77
N ARG A 361 -16.24 -2.55 13.69
CA ARG A 361 -14.91 -2.24 13.13
C ARG A 361 -14.76 -0.76 12.78
N PHE A 362 -15.85 -0.12 12.34
CA PHE A 362 -15.86 1.32 12.08
C PHE A 362 -15.76 2.15 13.36
N LYS A 363 -16.46 1.76 14.43
CA LYS A 363 -16.35 2.42 15.75
C LYS A 363 -14.94 2.24 16.30
N ASP A 364 -14.37 1.06 16.18
CA ASP A 364 -13.03 0.75 16.69
C ASP A 364 -11.96 1.66 16.08
N LEU A 365 -12.18 2.16 14.86
CA LEU A 365 -11.32 3.14 14.20
C LEU A 365 -11.11 4.45 14.99
N PHE A 366 -12.09 4.82 15.83
CA PHE A 366 -12.08 6.05 16.63
C PHE A 366 -11.99 5.82 18.14
N PHE A 367 -12.43 4.66 18.63
CA PHE A 367 -12.50 4.38 20.06
C PHE A 367 -11.36 3.50 20.58
N ASP A 368 -10.87 2.54 19.78
CA ASP A 368 -9.73 1.73 20.19
C ASP A 368 -8.45 2.57 20.19
N PRO A 369 -7.70 2.67 21.30
CA PRO A 369 -6.50 3.51 21.36
C PRO A 369 -5.42 3.18 20.32
N ARG A 370 -5.20 1.90 19.99
CA ARG A 370 -4.19 1.46 19.02
C ARG A 370 -4.66 1.76 17.61
N ILE A 371 -5.91 1.41 17.28
CA ILE A 371 -6.44 1.67 15.95
C ILE A 371 -6.59 3.17 15.73
N ARG A 372 -7.08 3.94 16.71
CA ARG A 372 -7.18 5.40 16.65
C ARG A 372 -5.86 6.09 16.36
N ARG A 373 -4.74 5.62 16.94
CA ARG A 373 -3.40 6.18 16.66
C ARG A 373 -2.95 5.86 15.23
N ALA A 374 -3.22 4.65 14.74
CA ALA A 374 -3.00 4.30 13.33
C ALA A 374 -3.87 5.15 12.39
N THR A 375 -5.15 5.35 12.73
CA THR A 375 -6.09 6.21 12.01
C THR A 375 -5.60 7.66 11.96
N MET A 376 -5.14 8.20 13.08
CA MET A 376 -4.61 9.56 13.17
C MET A 376 -3.32 9.73 12.34
N ALA A 377 -2.40 8.76 12.38
CA ALA A 377 -1.19 8.81 11.57
C ALA A 377 -1.52 8.71 10.07
N SER A 378 -2.39 7.78 9.69
CA SER A 378 -2.91 7.63 8.32
C SER A 378 -3.62 8.90 7.83
N PHE A 379 -4.49 9.49 8.66
CA PHE A 379 -5.15 10.76 8.37
C PHE A 379 -4.15 11.89 8.15
N THR A 380 -3.12 11.97 8.99
CA THR A 380 -2.08 13.01 8.92
C THR A 380 -1.30 12.93 7.60
N VAL A 381 -0.93 11.74 7.17
CA VAL A 381 -0.19 11.58 5.90
C VAL A 381 -1.13 11.84 4.70
N MET A 382 -2.38 11.37 4.75
CA MET A 382 -3.35 11.62 3.66
C MET A 382 -3.73 13.10 3.51
N ILE A 383 -3.89 13.85 4.61
CA ILE A 383 -4.15 15.29 4.52
C ILE A 383 -2.90 16.06 4.08
N ALA A 384 -1.71 15.63 4.51
CA ALA A 384 -0.44 16.20 4.06
C ALA A 384 -0.28 16.10 2.54
N GLN A 385 -0.71 14.98 1.94
CA GLN A 385 -0.71 14.78 0.49
C GLN A 385 -1.55 15.81 -0.25
N GLN A 386 -2.73 16.12 0.28
CA GLN A 386 -3.63 17.08 -0.35
C GLN A 386 -3.15 18.52 -0.14
N MET A 387 -2.62 18.81 1.04
CA MET A 387 -2.16 20.14 1.44
C MET A 387 -0.77 20.48 0.91
N CYS A 388 -0.07 19.57 0.23
CA CYS A 388 1.25 19.88 -0.35
C CYS A 388 1.19 20.74 -1.61
N GLY A 389 0.00 20.89 -2.23
CA GLY A 389 -0.22 21.72 -3.42
C GLY A 389 -0.16 20.98 -4.75
N ILE A 390 -0.01 19.66 -4.75
CA ILE A 390 0.05 18.86 -5.99
C ILE A 390 -1.19 19.02 -6.86
N ASN A 391 -2.38 19.11 -6.26
CA ASN A 391 -3.65 19.23 -7.00
C ASN A 391 -3.71 20.49 -7.85
N ILE A 392 -3.11 21.59 -7.37
CA ILE A 392 -3.05 22.84 -8.11
C ILE A 392 -2.35 22.61 -9.46
N ILE A 393 -1.23 21.91 -9.42
CA ILE A 393 -0.40 21.67 -10.60
C ILE A 393 -1.04 20.54 -11.44
N ALA A 394 -1.57 19.50 -10.82
CA ALA A 394 -2.19 18.38 -11.54
C ALA A 394 -3.47 18.79 -12.32
N PHE A 395 -4.32 19.64 -11.73
CA PHE A 395 -5.64 20.01 -12.30
C PHE A 395 -5.67 21.37 -12.98
N TYR A 396 -4.79 22.28 -12.59
CA TYR A 396 -4.82 23.67 -13.05
C TYR A 396 -3.46 24.17 -13.53
N SER A 397 -2.46 23.31 -13.73
CA SER A 397 -1.16 23.76 -14.28
C SER A 397 -1.34 24.49 -15.60
N SER A 398 -2.20 24.01 -16.49
CA SER A 398 -2.38 24.66 -17.79
C SER A 398 -3.01 26.05 -17.62
N THR A 399 -3.98 26.19 -16.71
CA THR A 399 -4.60 27.47 -16.34
C THR A 399 -3.60 28.40 -15.66
N ILE A 400 -2.75 27.89 -14.78
CA ILE A 400 -1.73 28.69 -14.06
C ILE A 400 -0.65 29.18 -15.00
N PHE A 401 -0.17 28.33 -15.90
CA PHE A 401 0.77 28.74 -16.93
C PHE A 401 0.12 29.75 -17.86
N ALA A 402 -1.13 29.54 -18.29
CA ALA A 402 -1.86 30.52 -19.10
C ALA A 402 -1.99 31.88 -18.39
N ASN A 403 -2.40 31.89 -17.12
CA ASN A 403 -2.52 33.09 -16.29
C ASN A 403 -1.17 33.78 -16.03
N SER A 404 -0.07 33.02 -16.07
CA SER A 404 1.29 33.55 -15.94
C SER A 404 1.80 34.19 -17.23
N GLY A 405 1.06 34.10 -18.34
CA GLY A 405 1.41 34.69 -19.63
C GLY A 405 1.87 33.70 -20.71
N PHE A 406 1.79 32.39 -20.46
CA PHE A 406 2.02 31.39 -21.52
C PHE A 406 0.85 31.38 -22.51
N SER A 407 1.14 31.12 -23.79
CA SER A 407 0.06 30.74 -24.72
C SER A 407 -0.51 29.36 -24.33
N THR A 408 -1.78 29.09 -24.68
CA THR A 408 -2.45 27.80 -24.42
C THR A 408 -1.60 26.60 -24.85
N TYR A 409 -0.93 26.70 -26.00
CA TYR A 409 -0.06 25.65 -26.50
C TYR A 409 1.21 25.46 -25.65
N GLN A 410 1.87 26.56 -25.26
CA GLN A 410 3.05 26.49 -24.40
C GLN A 410 2.71 26.04 -22.98
N ALA A 411 1.54 26.43 -22.46
CA ALA A 411 1.03 25.99 -21.16
C ALA A 411 0.82 24.47 -21.11
N LEU A 412 0.21 23.90 -22.16
CA LEU A 412 0.05 22.45 -22.27
C LEU A 412 1.39 21.71 -22.39
N TRP A 413 2.38 22.28 -23.09
CA TRP A 413 3.74 21.73 -23.12
C TRP A 413 4.41 21.76 -21.75
N ALA A 414 4.23 22.86 -21.01
CA ALA A 414 4.76 22.99 -19.66
C ALA A 414 4.11 21.95 -18.71
N SER A 415 2.80 21.73 -18.82
CA SER A 415 2.08 20.67 -18.10
C SER A 415 2.52 19.27 -18.49
N PHE A 416 2.80 19.02 -19.78
CA PHE A 416 3.38 17.75 -20.22
C PHE A 416 4.78 17.52 -19.62
N GLY A 417 5.64 18.54 -19.63
CA GLY A 417 6.95 18.47 -18.97
C GLY A 417 6.85 18.13 -17.47
N PHE A 418 5.87 18.72 -16.76
CA PHE A 418 5.57 18.34 -15.38
C PHE A 418 5.17 16.86 -15.27
N GLY A 419 4.29 16.37 -16.15
CA GLY A 419 3.88 14.96 -16.18
C GLY A 419 5.04 14.00 -16.41
N VAL A 420 5.96 14.33 -17.33
CA VAL A 420 7.17 13.55 -17.60
C VAL A 420 8.07 13.49 -16.37
N ILE A 421 8.34 14.63 -15.73
CA ILE A 421 9.17 14.68 -14.53
C ILE A 421 8.54 13.91 -13.39
N ASN A 422 7.23 14.06 -13.19
CA ASN A 422 6.49 13.32 -12.17
C ASN A 422 6.61 11.80 -12.37
N PHE A 423 6.57 11.31 -13.62
CA PHE A 423 6.76 9.90 -13.95
C PHE A 423 8.22 9.43 -13.76
N LEU A 424 9.21 10.19 -14.27
CA LEU A 424 10.62 9.82 -14.17
C LEU A 424 11.11 9.78 -12.72
N PHE A 425 10.67 10.74 -11.89
CA PHE A 425 11.05 10.80 -10.48
C PHE A 425 10.22 9.88 -9.57
N ALA A 426 9.25 9.14 -10.12
CA ALA A 426 8.56 8.07 -9.39
C ALA A 426 9.42 6.79 -9.33
N PHE A 427 10.36 6.56 -10.25
CA PHE A 427 11.23 5.38 -10.23
C PHE A 427 12.16 5.30 -9.01
N PRO A 428 12.85 6.39 -8.60
CA PRO A 428 13.63 6.39 -7.36
C PRO A 428 12.82 5.95 -6.14
N ALA A 429 11.53 6.29 -6.09
CA ALA A 429 10.63 5.94 -4.99
C ALA A 429 10.61 4.44 -4.68
N LEU A 430 10.68 3.60 -5.72
CA LEU A 430 10.66 2.14 -5.60
C LEU A 430 11.85 1.61 -4.78
N TYR A 431 12.98 2.30 -4.83
CA TYR A 431 14.20 1.92 -4.10
C TYR A 431 14.34 2.67 -2.78
N THR A 432 13.93 3.95 -2.74
CA THR A 432 14.14 4.82 -1.58
C THR A 432 13.19 4.51 -0.42
N ILE A 433 11.98 4.02 -0.69
CA ILE A 433 10.97 3.82 0.36
C ILE A 433 11.37 2.71 1.36
N ASP A 434 11.97 1.63 0.85
CA ASP A 434 12.40 0.50 1.67
C ASP A 434 13.80 0.69 2.27
N THR A 435 14.63 1.56 1.68
CA THR A 435 15.98 1.84 2.16
C THR A 435 16.03 2.96 3.20
N PHE A 436 15.33 4.08 2.98
CA PHE A 436 15.37 5.24 3.90
C PHE A 436 14.25 5.21 4.96
N GLY A 437 13.15 4.51 4.69
CA GLY A 437 11.96 4.50 5.55
C GLY A 437 10.93 5.56 5.16
N ARG A 438 9.68 5.33 5.56
CA ARG A 438 8.52 6.07 5.06
C ARG A 438 8.51 7.47 5.62
N ARG A 439 8.64 7.60 6.94
CA ARG A 439 8.60 8.89 7.64
C ARG A 439 9.82 9.75 7.28
N SER A 440 11.01 9.14 7.24
CA SER A 440 12.23 9.86 6.88
C SER A 440 12.17 10.45 5.48
N LEU A 441 11.55 9.74 4.53
CA LEU A 441 11.34 10.22 3.17
C LEU A 441 10.41 11.45 3.15
N LEU A 442 9.30 11.41 3.91
CA LEU A 442 8.40 12.57 4.03
C LEU A 442 9.11 13.78 4.66
N LEU A 443 9.83 13.58 5.77
CA LEU A 443 10.57 14.66 6.43
C LEU A 443 11.64 15.30 5.53
N PHE A 444 12.15 14.56 4.55
CA PHE A 444 13.08 15.08 3.53
C PHE A 444 12.35 15.82 2.40
N THR A 445 11.18 15.36 1.95
CA THR A 445 10.51 15.94 0.79
C THR A 445 9.73 17.22 1.12
N PHE A 446 9.05 17.31 2.28
CA PHE A 446 8.25 18.50 2.64
C PHE A 446 9.01 19.82 2.67
N PRO A 447 10.22 19.93 3.27
CA PRO A 447 10.99 21.17 3.24
C PRO A 447 11.36 21.55 1.80
N ASN A 448 11.68 20.55 0.98
CA ASN A 448 12.08 20.76 -0.41
C ASN A 448 10.92 21.24 -1.29
N MET A 449 9.73 20.67 -1.07
CA MET A 449 8.50 21.13 -1.69
C MET A 449 8.14 22.56 -1.25
N ALA A 450 8.29 22.89 0.04
CA ALA A 450 7.96 24.22 0.57
C ALA A 450 8.78 25.33 -0.09
N TRP A 451 10.11 25.21 -0.14
CA TRP A 451 10.94 26.27 -0.72
C TRP A 451 10.77 26.37 -2.23
N SER A 452 10.56 25.24 -2.93
CA SER A 452 10.34 25.25 -4.38
C SER A 452 9.04 25.98 -4.76
N LEU A 453 7.94 25.77 -4.03
CA LEU A 453 6.69 26.53 -4.23
C LEU A 453 6.84 28.00 -3.83
N LEU A 454 7.55 28.30 -2.74
CA LEU A 454 7.83 29.67 -2.36
C LEU A 454 8.64 30.40 -3.47
N ALA A 455 9.66 29.74 -4.02
CA ALA A 455 10.45 30.27 -5.11
C ALA A 455 9.61 30.46 -6.39
N ALA A 456 8.72 29.52 -6.73
CA ALA A 456 7.79 29.67 -7.85
C ALA A 456 6.86 30.88 -7.65
N GLY A 457 6.31 31.06 -6.44
CA GLY A 457 5.47 32.20 -6.06
C GLY A 457 6.21 33.54 -6.19
N LEU A 458 7.43 33.62 -5.66
CA LEU A 458 8.25 34.83 -5.75
C LEU A 458 8.68 35.15 -7.18
N CYS A 459 9.00 34.12 -7.99
CA CYS A 459 9.32 34.31 -9.40
C CYS A 459 8.14 34.85 -10.20
N ALA A 460 6.90 34.55 -9.80
CA ALA A 460 5.72 35.10 -10.43
C ALA A 460 5.58 36.63 -10.25
N LEU A 461 6.34 37.27 -9.34
CA LEU A 461 6.37 38.74 -9.17
C LEU A 461 7.33 39.46 -10.13
N ILE A 462 8.17 38.72 -10.86
CA ILE A 462 9.10 39.29 -11.85
C ILE A 462 8.28 39.82 -13.05
N PRO A 463 8.68 40.95 -13.68
CA PRO A 463 8.00 41.48 -14.87
C PRO A 463 7.82 40.41 -15.95
N THR A 464 6.65 40.44 -16.61
CA THR A 464 6.25 39.44 -17.59
C THR A 464 7.23 39.32 -18.73
N GLY A 465 7.81 38.12 -18.88
CA GLY A 465 8.80 37.81 -19.91
C GLY A 465 9.26 36.35 -19.85
N ASN A 466 10.02 35.93 -20.87
CA ASN A 466 10.48 34.54 -21.00
C ASN A 466 11.25 34.03 -19.78
N ALA A 467 11.96 34.90 -19.07
CA ALA A 467 12.69 34.55 -17.85
C ALA A 467 11.75 34.19 -16.68
N GLN A 468 10.66 34.93 -16.48
CA GLN A 468 9.65 34.62 -15.46
C GLN A 468 9.02 33.26 -15.73
N LEU A 469 8.58 33.04 -16.97
CA LEU A 469 7.96 31.80 -17.43
C LEU A 469 8.87 30.59 -17.20
N ALA A 470 10.14 30.70 -17.60
CA ALA A 470 11.14 29.65 -17.42
C ALA A 470 11.41 29.33 -15.93
N LEU A 471 11.54 30.37 -15.09
CA LEU A 471 11.80 30.19 -13.65
C LEU A 471 10.62 29.56 -12.92
N VAL A 472 9.38 30.00 -13.21
CA VAL A 472 8.17 29.42 -12.61
C VAL A 472 8.04 27.94 -12.99
N ALA A 473 8.21 27.60 -14.28
CA ALA A 473 8.19 26.22 -14.72
C ALA A 473 9.30 25.38 -14.07
N MET A 474 10.53 25.91 -13.98
CA MET A 474 11.66 25.25 -13.34
C MET A 474 11.38 24.89 -11.87
N PHE A 475 10.84 25.84 -11.08
CA PHE A 475 10.55 25.56 -9.67
C PHE A 475 9.37 24.60 -9.48
N ILE A 476 8.36 24.64 -10.36
CA ILE A 476 7.28 23.64 -10.40
C ILE A 476 7.82 22.24 -10.74
N TYR A 477 8.81 22.16 -11.61
CA TYR A 477 9.48 20.91 -11.97
C TYR A 477 10.33 20.38 -10.80
N ILE A 478 11.07 21.24 -10.12
CA ILE A 478 11.80 20.88 -8.90
C ILE A 478 10.82 20.39 -7.82
N PHE A 479 9.68 21.06 -7.64
CA PHE A 479 8.62 20.58 -6.76
C PHE A 479 8.19 19.15 -7.12
N ALA A 480 7.95 18.86 -8.40
CA ALA A 480 7.56 17.54 -8.87
C ALA A 480 8.63 16.46 -8.60
N MET A 481 9.91 16.81 -8.75
CA MET A 481 11.05 15.92 -8.47
C MET A 481 11.10 15.48 -7.00
N PHE A 482 10.72 16.35 -6.07
CA PHE A 482 10.66 16.03 -4.64
C PHE A 482 9.33 15.41 -4.22
N TYR A 483 8.22 15.80 -4.84
CA TYR A 483 6.90 15.22 -4.57
C TYR A 483 6.84 13.73 -4.94
N SER A 484 7.29 13.39 -6.15
CA SER A 484 7.09 12.06 -6.73
C SER A 484 7.69 10.91 -5.91
N PRO A 485 8.94 10.98 -5.39
CA PRO A 485 9.50 9.88 -4.62
C PRO A 485 8.96 9.77 -3.19
N GLY A 486 8.45 10.85 -2.60
CA GLY A 486 7.96 10.86 -1.22
C GLY A 486 6.44 10.83 -1.14
N GLU A 487 5.82 11.98 -1.34
CA GLU A 487 4.40 12.19 -1.05
C GLU A 487 3.46 11.50 -2.04
N GLY A 488 3.94 11.15 -3.23
CA GLY A 488 3.17 10.31 -4.15
C GLY A 488 2.83 8.94 -3.53
N PRO A 489 3.84 8.08 -3.26
CA PRO A 489 3.57 6.70 -2.89
C PRO A 489 3.48 6.44 -1.38
N VAL A 490 4.18 7.23 -0.55
CA VAL A 490 4.27 6.96 0.89
C VAL A 490 2.90 6.98 1.58
N PRO A 491 1.96 7.92 1.31
CA PRO A 491 0.67 7.94 1.99
C PRO A 491 -0.11 6.63 1.83
N PHE A 492 -0.26 6.14 0.60
CA PHE A 492 -1.00 4.91 0.34
C PHE A 492 -0.31 3.67 0.92
N ALA A 493 1.02 3.58 0.79
CA ALA A 493 1.79 2.47 1.35
C ALA A 493 1.72 2.46 2.89
N TYR A 494 1.94 3.62 3.51
CA TYR A 494 1.90 3.80 4.95
C TYR A 494 0.51 3.46 5.50
N SER A 495 -0.56 3.99 4.91
CA SER A 495 -1.93 3.68 5.32
C SER A 495 -2.26 2.19 5.20
N ALA A 496 -1.74 1.48 4.19
CA ALA A 496 -1.93 0.04 4.06
C ALA A 496 -1.16 -0.79 5.12
N GLU A 497 -0.04 -0.28 5.62
CA GLU A 497 0.83 -0.93 6.61
C GLU A 497 0.35 -0.75 8.05
N VAL A 498 -0.13 0.44 8.43
CA VAL A 498 -0.43 0.77 9.85
C VAL A 498 -1.68 0.08 10.41
N PHE A 499 -2.61 -0.31 9.55
CA PHE A 499 -3.83 -0.98 9.98
C PHE A 499 -3.60 -2.50 10.15
N PRO A 500 -4.13 -3.06 11.25
CA PRO A 500 -4.06 -4.50 11.47
C PRO A 500 -4.91 -5.19 10.40
N LEU A 501 -4.59 -6.44 10.05
CA LEU A 501 -5.31 -7.19 9.01
C LEU A 501 -6.83 -7.12 9.18
N SER A 502 -7.26 -7.27 10.43
CA SER A 502 -8.64 -7.17 10.90
C SER A 502 -9.33 -5.85 10.61
N HIS A 503 -8.63 -4.73 10.41
CA HIS A 503 -9.23 -3.42 10.15
C HIS A 503 -8.65 -2.76 8.90
N ARG A 504 -7.85 -3.49 8.13
CA ARG A 504 -7.14 -2.94 6.97
C ARG A 504 -8.08 -2.43 5.89
N GLU A 505 -9.11 -3.19 5.57
CA GLU A 505 -10.08 -2.81 4.52
C GLU A 505 -10.81 -1.52 4.88
N ILE A 506 -11.35 -1.43 6.10
CA ILE A 506 -12.11 -0.25 6.56
C ILE A 506 -11.21 0.95 6.85
N GLY A 507 -10.02 0.73 7.41
CA GLY A 507 -9.03 1.76 7.67
C GLY A 507 -8.45 2.35 6.38
N MET A 508 -8.20 1.52 5.37
CA MET A 508 -7.81 1.98 4.03
C MET A 508 -8.95 2.74 3.37
N GLY A 509 -10.19 2.26 3.47
CA GLY A 509 -11.38 2.98 3.00
C GLY A 509 -11.47 4.39 3.60
N TRP A 510 -11.29 4.52 4.92
CA TRP A 510 -11.24 5.81 5.61
C TRP A 510 -10.09 6.71 5.14
N ALA A 511 -8.88 6.14 4.97
CA ALA A 511 -7.70 6.88 4.53
C ALA A 511 -7.89 7.47 3.13
N VAL A 512 -8.34 6.64 2.18
CA VAL A 512 -8.62 7.07 0.80
C VAL A 512 -9.81 8.04 0.76
N ALA A 513 -10.87 7.81 1.54
CA ALA A 513 -12.00 8.74 1.62
C ALA A 513 -11.56 10.12 2.15
N THR A 514 -10.69 10.16 3.16
CA THR A 514 -10.10 11.40 3.69
C THR A 514 -9.30 12.13 2.61
N CYS A 515 -8.43 11.41 1.91
CA CYS A 515 -7.61 11.92 0.82
C CYS A 515 -8.47 12.56 -0.28
N LEU A 516 -9.50 11.83 -0.76
CA LEU A 516 -10.37 12.30 -1.83
C LEU A 516 -11.34 13.40 -1.36
N PHE A 517 -11.76 13.40 -0.08
CA PHE A 517 -12.57 14.48 0.47
C PHE A 517 -11.82 15.81 0.45
N TRP A 518 -10.57 15.84 0.93
CA TRP A 518 -9.76 17.05 0.87
C TRP A 518 -9.35 17.41 -0.57
N ALA A 519 -9.16 16.43 -1.45
CA ALA A 519 -8.98 16.69 -2.89
C ALA A 519 -10.20 17.43 -3.47
N ALA A 520 -11.42 17.03 -3.10
CA ALA A 520 -12.66 17.69 -3.52
C ALA A 520 -12.74 19.13 -3.03
N VAL A 521 -12.51 19.35 -1.73
CA VAL A 521 -12.53 20.68 -1.11
C VAL A 521 -11.53 21.59 -1.82
N LEU A 522 -10.28 21.16 -1.94
CA LEU A 522 -9.24 21.98 -2.59
C LEU A 522 -9.58 22.26 -4.05
N THR A 523 -10.02 21.27 -4.81
CA THR A 523 -10.38 21.46 -6.24
C THR A 523 -11.57 22.41 -6.40
N MET A 524 -12.54 22.38 -5.48
CA MET A 524 -13.71 23.24 -5.52
C MET A 524 -13.38 24.70 -5.23
N PHE A 525 -12.53 24.96 -4.23
CA PHE A 525 -12.22 26.33 -3.78
C PHE A 525 -10.98 26.94 -4.44
N LEU A 526 -10.13 26.15 -5.10
CA LEU A 526 -8.90 26.63 -5.71
C LEU A 526 -9.12 27.75 -6.75
N PRO A 527 -10.13 27.69 -7.64
CA PRO A 527 -10.41 28.80 -8.55
C PRO A 527 -10.69 30.12 -7.81
N LEU A 528 -11.47 30.09 -6.72
CA LEU A 528 -11.70 31.28 -5.87
C LEU A 528 -10.43 31.77 -5.19
N MET A 529 -9.54 30.86 -4.76
CA MET A 529 -8.26 31.23 -4.18
C MET A 529 -7.35 31.92 -5.21
N LEU A 530 -7.35 31.44 -6.45
CA LEU A 530 -6.62 32.05 -7.55
C LEU A 530 -7.15 33.46 -7.86
N ASP A 531 -8.48 33.65 -7.86
CA ASP A 531 -9.10 34.96 -8.08
C ASP A 531 -8.80 35.95 -6.94
N ALA A 532 -8.83 35.50 -5.68
CA ALA A 532 -8.66 36.36 -4.51
C ALA A 532 -7.19 36.68 -4.18
N MET A 533 -6.28 35.71 -4.33
CA MET A 533 -4.89 35.81 -3.87
C MET A 533 -3.87 35.83 -5.02
N GLY A 534 -4.30 35.55 -6.25
CA GLY A 534 -3.44 35.38 -7.41
C GLY A 534 -2.54 34.14 -7.33
N THR A 535 -1.82 33.87 -8.41
CA THR A 535 -0.87 32.74 -8.51
C THR A 535 0.20 32.78 -7.41
N THR A 536 0.76 33.96 -7.12
CA THR A 536 1.77 34.16 -6.06
C THR A 536 1.21 33.80 -4.68
N GLY A 537 0.02 34.30 -4.34
CA GLY A 537 -0.58 34.09 -3.02
C GLY A 537 -0.94 32.62 -2.78
N VAL A 538 -1.44 31.94 -3.82
CA VAL A 538 -1.70 30.49 -3.77
C VAL A 538 -0.40 29.71 -3.55
N PHE A 539 0.66 29.95 -4.31
CA PHE A 539 1.93 29.24 -4.10
C PHE A 539 2.55 29.50 -2.72
N CYS A 540 2.46 30.72 -2.20
CA CYS A 540 2.92 31.03 -0.84
C CYS A 540 2.07 30.35 0.23
N PHE A 541 0.75 30.28 0.05
CA PHE A 541 -0.15 29.55 0.95
C PHE A 541 0.24 28.07 1.03
N TYR A 542 0.47 27.43 -0.11
CA TYR A 542 0.84 26.01 -0.14
C TYR A 542 2.28 25.75 0.33
N ALA A 543 3.19 26.71 0.17
CA ALA A 543 4.50 26.64 0.82
C ALA A 543 4.34 26.62 2.35
N GLY A 544 3.45 27.45 2.91
CA GLY A 544 3.13 27.46 4.33
C GLY A 544 2.49 26.16 4.83
N THR A 545 1.52 25.61 4.09
CA THR A 545 0.89 24.34 4.46
C THR A 545 1.86 23.16 4.38
N ASN A 546 2.86 23.18 3.50
CA ASN A 546 3.93 22.17 3.50
C ASN A 546 4.76 22.20 4.79
N ILE A 547 5.02 23.38 5.38
CA ILE A 547 5.70 23.48 6.69
C ILE A 547 4.80 22.97 7.82
N VAL A 548 3.49 23.25 7.75
CA VAL A 548 2.53 22.69 8.72
C VAL A 548 2.48 21.17 8.60
N ALA A 549 2.42 20.63 7.39
CA ALA A 549 2.46 19.19 7.11
C ALA A 549 3.74 18.54 7.65
N LEU A 550 4.90 19.17 7.44
CA LEU A 550 6.18 18.74 8.03
C LEU A 550 6.08 18.62 9.56
N CYS A 551 5.50 19.63 10.23
CA CYS A 551 5.31 19.62 11.67
C CYS A 551 4.36 18.50 12.11
N MET A 552 3.26 18.31 11.41
CA MET A 552 2.29 17.24 11.72
C MET A 552 2.92 15.85 11.56
N ILE A 553 3.65 15.61 10.47
CA ILE A 553 4.33 14.34 10.22
C ILE A 553 5.40 14.08 11.27
N TYR A 554 6.17 15.10 11.63
CA TYR A 554 7.17 15.00 12.68
C TYR A 554 6.55 14.57 14.02
N LEU A 555 5.38 15.11 14.38
CA LEU A 555 4.71 14.85 15.67
C LEU A 555 3.89 13.55 15.71
N PHE A 556 3.14 13.24 14.65
CA PHE A 556 2.05 12.26 14.69
C PHE A 556 2.32 10.96 13.91
N VAL A 557 3.38 10.89 13.11
CA VAL A 557 3.66 9.76 12.23
C VAL A 557 4.85 8.95 12.77
N PRO A 558 4.64 7.72 13.27
CA PRO A 558 5.71 6.77 13.56
C PRO A 558 6.40 6.24 12.29
N GLU A 559 7.58 5.64 12.44
CA GLU A 559 8.29 4.98 11.34
C GLU A 559 7.81 3.51 11.20
N THR A 560 7.49 3.07 9.98
CA THR A 560 7.00 1.71 9.68
C THR A 560 8.02 0.83 8.96
N LYS A 561 9.19 1.38 8.61
CA LYS A 561 10.23 0.68 7.84
C LYS A 561 10.56 -0.72 8.38
N GLN A 562 10.35 -1.74 7.54
CA GLN A 562 10.74 -3.15 7.79
C GLN A 562 10.23 -3.70 9.13
N ARG A 563 9.11 -3.17 9.63
CA ARG A 563 8.46 -3.67 10.85
C ARG A 563 7.42 -4.71 10.50
N THR A 564 7.37 -5.79 11.27
CA THR A 564 6.28 -6.76 11.18
C THR A 564 4.97 -6.14 11.66
N LEU A 565 3.82 -6.72 11.29
CA LEU A 565 2.51 -6.21 11.69
C LEU A 565 2.34 -6.14 13.22
N GLU A 566 2.95 -7.06 13.95
CA GLU A 566 2.95 -7.09 15.42
C GLU A 566 3.85 -6.02 16.04
N GLN A 567 5.01 -5.76 15.44
CA GLN A 567 5.86 -4.64 15.86
C GLN A 567 5.15 -3.31 15.65
N LEU A 568 4.37 -3.21 14.56
CA LEU A 568 3.49 -2.06 14.35
C LEU A 568 2.39 -2.00 15.42
N ASP A 569 1.78 -3.12 15.81
CA ASP A 569 0.82 -3.14 16.92
C ASP A 569 1.43 -2.57 18.21
N TYR A 570 2.69 -2.92 18.53
CA TYR A 570 3.41 -2.39 19.69
C TYR A 570 3.74 -0.89 19.56
N ILE A 571 4.23 -0.47 18.38
CA ILE A 571 4.54 0.94 18.08
C ILE A 571 3.28 1.81 18.21
N PHE A 572 2.16 1.34 17.64
CA PHE A 572 0.87 2.02 17.72
C PHE A 572 0.11 1.75 19.02
N ALA A 573 0.57 0.85 19.89
CA ALA A 573 0.08 0.72 21.27
C ALA A 573 0.63 1.83 22.18
N THR A 574 1.82 2.34 21.85
CA THR A 574 2.51 3.38 22.62
C THR A 574 1.78 4.75 22.52
N PRO A 575 1.60 5.49 23.63
CA PRO A 575 1.00 6.81 23.59
C PRO A 575 1.81 7.82 22.75
N THR A 576 1.12 8.63 21.93
CA THR A 576 1.74 9.67 21.07
C THR A 576 2.60 10.66 21.88
N LYS A 577 2.25 10.92 23.15
CA LYS A 577 3.03 11.80 24.03
C LYS A 577 4.45 11.28 24.28
N GLU A 578 4.63 9.98 24.43
CA GLU A 578 5.96 9.36 24.64
C GLU A 578 6.77 9.37 23.35
N HIS A 579 6.12 9.12 22.21
CA HIS A 579 6.71 9.26 20.89
C HIS A 579 7.26 10.68 20.64
N ILE A 580 6.47 11.72 20.96
CA ILE A 580 6.86 13.13 20.82
C ILE A 580 7.98 13.49 21.80
N LYS A 581 7.89 13.04 23.06
CA LYS A 581 8.91 13.30 24.09
C LYS A 581 10.26 12.74 23.65
N TYR A 582 10.30 11.49 23.19
CA TYR A 582 11.53 10.85 22.70
C TYR A 582 12.10 11.60 21.49
N HIS A 583 11.27 12.02 20.54
CA HIS A 583 11.77 12.72 19.35
C HIS A 583 12.41 14.07 19.69
N ASN A 584 11.77 14.85 20.56
CA ASN A 584 12.28 16.15 20.97
C ASN A 584 13.50 16.06 21.89
N THR A 585 13.61 15.01 22.72
CA THR A 585 14.70 14.88 23.70
C THR A 585 15.89 14.03 23.23
N LYS A 586 15.70 13.11 22.28
CA LYS A 586 16.73 12.16 21.84
C LYS A 586 17.03 12.24 20.34
N SER A 587 16.01 12.33 19.48
CA SER A 587 16.18 12.28 18.01
C SER A 587 16.68 13.60 17.40
N VAL A 588 16.12 14.75 17.81
CA VAL A 588 16.57 16.07 17.32
C VAL A 588 18.00 16.41 17.74
N PRO A 589 18.43 16.21 19.01
CA PRO A 589 19.81 16.42 19.40
C PRO A 589 20.79 15.50 18.66
N TYR A 590 20.38 14.26 18.36
CA TYR A 590 21.15 13.35 17.52
C TYR A 590 21.29 13.87 16.09
N PHE A 591 20.20 14.29 15.44
CA PHE A 591 20.25 14.80 14.07
C PHE A 591 21.14 16.05 13.96
N VAL A 592 21.04 16.96 14.94
CA VAL A 592 21.89 18.14 15.03
C VAL A 592 23.37 17.77 15.26
N ARG A 593 23.66 16.78 16.12
CA ARG A 593 25.05 16.33 16.34
C ARG A 593 25.62 15.61 15.12
N ARG A 594 24.85 14.71 14.52
CA ARG A 594 25.25 13.84 13.40
C ARG A 594 25.40 14.60 12.08
N TYR A 595 24.39 15.38 11.69
CA TYR A 595 24.30 15.97 10.35
C TYR A 595 24.65 17.46 10.30
N ILE A 596 24.40 18.21 11.38
CA ILE A 596 24.74 19.65 11.44
C ILE A 596 26.14 19.87 12.04
N ARG A 597 26.54 19.07 13.04
CA ARG A 597 27.87 19.13 13.68
C ARG A 597 28.87 18.08 13.16
N TRP A 598 28.49 17.30 12.14
CA TRP A 598 29.32 16.24 11.52
C TRP A 598 29.95 15.23 12.50
N ASP A 599 29.31 15.00 13.66
CA ASP A 599 29.81 14.04 14.63
C ASP A 599 29.50 12.60 14.18
N LYS A 600 30.54 11.92 13.68
CA LYS A 600 30.44 10.53 13.20
C LYS A 600 30.26 9.51 14.33
N SER A 601 30.39 9.91 15.60
CA SER A 601 30.28 9.02 16.77
C SER A 601 28.88 9.01 17.41
N ALA A 602 28.02 9.96 17.06
CA ALA A 602 26.65 9.98 17.57
C ALA A 602 25.90 8.72 17.11
N THR A 603 25.32 7.99 18.07
CA THR A 603 24.42 6.84 17.86
C THR A 603 23.03 7.18 18.41
N LEU A 604 21.99 6.93 17.61
CA LEU A 604 20.62 7.11 18.06
C LEU A 604 20.22 5.88 18.88
N GLU A 605 19.97 6.04 20.18
CA GLU A 605 19.34 4.99 21.01
C GLU A 605 17.96 4.69 20.41
N PRO A 606 17.68 3.49 19.87
CA PRO A 606 16.39 3.22 19.26
C PRO A 606 15.27 3.25 20.31
N LEU A 607 14.15 3.95 20.01
CA LEU A 607 12.95 3.97 20.88
C LEU A 607 12.40 2.58 21.17
N PHE A 608 12.65 1.62 20.27
CA PHE A 608 12.24 0.23 20.39
C PHE A 608 13.42 -0.68 20.05
N SER A 609 13.90 -1.47 21.02
CA SER A 609 14.85 -2.55 20.80
C SER A 609 14.08 -3.84 20.53
N PHE A 610 14.13 -4.33 19.30
CA PHE A 610 13.64 -5.67 18.96
C PHE A 610 14.86 -6.56 18.75
N GLU A 611 15.11 -7.48 19.68
CA GLU A 611 16.22 -8.43 19.60
C GLU A 611 15.96 -9.41 18.44
N GLY A 612 16.89 -9.49 17.48
CA GLY A 612 16.78 -10.35 16.29
C GLY A 612 16.45 -9.67 14.94
N ALA A 613 16.35 -8.33 14.88
CA ALA A 613 15.90 -7.62 13.68
C ALA A 613 16.94 -7.49 12.54
N ASP A 614 18.23 -7.71 12.80
CA ASP A 614 19.29 -7.51 11.79
C ASP A 614 19.48 -8.71 10.83
N SER A 615 18.92 -9.89 11.15
CA SER A 615 18.94 -11.06 10.26
C SER A 615 17.85 -11.05 9.19
N ASP A 616 16.91 -10.11 9.22
CA ASP A 616 15.66 -10.18 8.44
C ASP A 616 15.65 -9.28 7.18
N THR A 617 16.82 -8.79 6.77
CA THR A 617 16.97 -8.18 5.45
C THR A 617 16.98 -9.28 4.37
N ASP A 618 16.61 -8.97 3.11
CA ASP A 618 16.83 -9.87 1.94
C ASP A 618 18.28 -10.41 1.91
N LYS A 619 19.20 -9.63 2.50
CA LYS A 619 20.57 -10.00 2.77
C LYS A 619 20.72 -10.98 3.93
N GLY A 620 20.16 -10.71 5.11
CA GLY A 620 20.23 -11.60 6.27
C GLY A 620 19.53 -12.96 6.06
N ARG A 621 18.43 -13.02 5.30
CA ARG A 621 17.80 -14.28 4.91
C ARG A 621 18.66 -15.08 3.93
N LYS A 622 19.35 -14.41 2.99
CA LYS A 622 20.35 -15.04 2.11
C LYS A 622 21.58 -15.49 2.87
N ASP A 623 22.05 -14.69 3.82
CA ASP A 623 23.20 -14.99 4.67
C ASP A 623 22.87 -16.17 5.61
N ALA A 624 21.63 -16.26 6.12
CA ALA A 624 21.14 -17.40 6.88
C ALA A 624 21.03 -18.66 6.03
N LEU A 625 20.43 -18.59 4.84
CA LEU A 625 20.40 -19.71 3.89
C LEU A 625 21.80 -20.17 3.50
N HIS A 626 22.70 -19.22 3.24
CA HIS A 626 24.10 -19.51 2.90
C HIS A 626 24.88 -20.07 4.11
N ALA A 627 24.62 -19.60 5.33
CA ALA A 627 25.18 -20.14 6.55
C ALA A 627 24.67 -21.56 6.81
N ASN A 628 23.40 -21.84 6.53
CA ASN A 628 22.80 -23.17 6.64
C ASN A 628 23.37 -24.11 5.56
N ASP A 629 23.58 -23.62 4.33
CA ASP A 629 24.26 -24.34 3.24
C ASP A 629 25.72 -24.67 3.61
N LEU A 630 26.43 -23.74 4.27
CA LEU A 630 27.79 -23.98 4.78
C LEU A 630 27.81 -25.01 5.91
N ALA A 631 26.91 -24.89 6.90
CA ALA A 631 26.76 -25.84 7.99
C ALA A 631 26.39 -27.25 7.47
N ARG A 632 25.57 -27.33 6.41
CA ARG A 632 25.25 -28.57 5.70
C ARG A 632 26.42 -29.12 4.91
N ALA A 633 27.20 -28.29 4.23
CA ALA A 633 28.43 -28.72 3.55
C ALA A 633 29.44 -29.31 4.54
N GLU A 634 29.49 -28.77 5.76
CA GLU A 634 30.27 -29.33 6.87
C GLU A 634 29.67 -30.64 7.41
N ARG A 635 28.35 -30.72 7.65
CA ARG A 635 27.67 -31.97 8.04
C ARG A 635 27.87 -33.09 7.01
N ASN A 636 27.73 -32.79 5.72
CA ASN A 636 27.94 -33.76 4.64
C ASN A 636 29.41 -34.17 4.49
N LYS A 637 30.36 -33.24 4.73
CA LYS A 637 31.79 -33.60 4.84
C LYS A 637 32.08 -34.50 6.04
N ASN A 638 31.41 -34.28 7.17
CA ASN A 638 31.59 -35.07 8.39
C ASN A 638 30.95 -36.46 8.25
N ALA A 639 29.77 -36.55 7.64
CA ALA A 639 29.11 -37.81 7.30
C ALA A 639 29.91 -38.63 6.27
N ALA A 640 30.51 -37.97 5.25
CA ALA A 640 31.38 -38.63 4.27
C ALA A 640 32.73 -39.09 4.84
N LYS A 641 33.14 -38.57 6.01
CA LYS A 641 34.39 -38.95 6.70
C LYS A 641 34.23 -40.05 7.74
N GLY A 642 33.01 -40.56 7.99
CA GLY A 642 32.79 -41.70 8.88
C GLY A 642 33.23 -41.48 10.34
N MET A 643 33.20 -40.25 10.85
CA MET A 643 33.47 -40.00 12.27
C MET A 643 32.18 -40.21 13.09
N PRO A 644 32.21 -41.01 14.17
CA PRO A 644 31.05 -41.21 15.03
C PRO A 644 30.72 -39.93 15.82
N GLU A 645 29.42 -39.68 16.02
CA GLU A 645 28.91 -38.60 16.88
C GLU A 645 29.48 -38.75 18.30
N SER A 646 30.39 -37.85 18.70
CA SER A 646 30.74 -37.69 20.10
C SER A 646 29.69 -36.82 20.78
N SER A 647 28.93 -37.43 21.67
CA SER A 647 28.09 -36.76 22.67
C SER A 647 28.89 -35.73 23.47
N SER A 648 28.54 -34.45 23.38
CA SER A 648 28.94 -33.43 24.35
C SER A 648 27.71 -32.93 25.11
N LEU A 649 27.36 -33.68 26.16
CA LEU A 649 26.68 -33.17 27.34
C LEU A 649 27.76 -32.69 28.32
N GLU A 650 28.09 -31.40 28.29
CA GLU A 650 28.79 -30.65 29.34
C GLU A 650 28.22 -29.22 29.19
N GLY A 651 27.47 -28.63 30.13
CA GLY A 651 27.69 -28.63 31.57
C GLY A 651 28.46 -27.36 31.95
N ASP A 652 27.97 -26.17 31.56
CA ASP A 652 28.61 -24.90 31.92
C ASP A 652 28.48 -24.63 33.43
N ALA A 653 29.51 -25.09 34.15
CA ALA A 653 29.78 -24.77 35.53
C ALA A 653 30.25 -23.31 35.65
N ILE A 654 29.41 -22.51 36.29
CA ILE A 654 29.76 -21.20 36.85
C ILE A 654 30.96 -21.38 37.80
N THR A 655 32.11 -20.83 37.44
CA THR A 655 33.25 -20.70 38.35
C THR A 655 33.45 -19.25 38.77
N HIS A 656 33.35 -19.07 40.09
CA HIS A 656 33.77 -17.90 40.84
C HIS A 656 35.22 -17.50 40.51
N GLY A 657 35.45 -16.19 40.36
CA GLY A 657 36.76 -15.57 40.41
C GLY A 657 36.66 -14.17 41.00
N GLY A 658 36.69 -14.09 42.33
CA GLY A 658 36.98 -12.86 43.06
C GLY A 658 38.43 -12.86 43.53
N GLU A 659 39.10 -11.72 43.40
CA GLU A 659 40.24 -11.17 44.18
C GLU A 659 40.78 -9.96 43.40
N LYS A 660 41.22 -8.82 43.94
CA LYS A 660 41.27 -8.16 45.27
C LYS A 660 42.00 -6.81 45.05
N ALA A 661 41.98 -5.94 46.06
CA ALA A 661 42.73 -4.67 46.24
C ALA A 661 42.08 -3.44 45.58
N LEU A 662 41.73 -2.37 46.28
CA LEU A 662 42.12 -1.84 47.61
C LEU A 662 40.93 -1.08 48.21
#